data_AF-A0A8E9YFQ1-F1
#
_entry.id   AF-A0A8E9YFQ1-F1
#
_cell.length_a   1.000
_cell.length_b   1.000
_cell.length_c   1.000
_cell.angle_alpha   90.00
_cell.angle_beta   90.00
_cell.angle_gamma   90.00
#
_symmetry.space_group_name_H-M   'P 1'
#
loop_
_entity.id
_entity.type
_entity.pdbx_description
1 polymer ?
#
loop_
_entity_poly.entity_id
_entity_poly.type
_entity_poly.pdbx_seq_one_letter_code
_entity_poly.pdbx_strand_id
1 'polypeptide(L)'
;MKNAPNYKHLPADKATEAIIFVGADAYSHVQHWIESEGKKHGDNVPPVYLGKKQLADLANIRIVDKGRERARVYLAAVPGTINEISQATISAIVEKLAVAGVREVKIFKGIPDREPETLHRDRMDAIRERAESGDSIFTSGILTPPMEQPDELKPRVEKRADGVYWIAPKVDRESGEIINNETWLSSPLAVIGTGSDDAGQYYFVLRWKAPNRKEKTIRALPAGDIGERDGWRTLKSGGVKVVASPGYRGLLSDWLQQTAPAKEWGISHRAGWFRGAYIMPDGEVIGEPENPVMFNGGSAAASGYTVSGTPESWRDSVARLAGGNPMMMLGVAASLAAPLIGLVNADGFGVHLFDNSTAGKTTTADIAASVWGYPDLLRLTWYGTALGIANEAEAHNDSLLPMDEIGQGTSAKDVATSAYTLFNGAGKLQGAKEGGNRELRRWRTVAISTGEKDVETFLAEEGIRAKAGQLVRLLNIPMEKSTVHHEHRDGEHHAKALKAAYTENYGATGREWVKWLASHQQEAKDAVKAARERWDGLIPENYGDQVKRVADRFAILEAALIAGQYLTGWSEQASRDAVQHCFNAWVGEFGTGSKEHQQIIAQCESFLNRFGFSRYLPYPDTDPRDLPIKDLAGYRVDGKREDDLSKFYTYPAIFEEEISAGFNPVAFGKALAIAGMLERGGDRLKKKALRKIGGKQHAFYVLMYSPDEDEDEQKK
;
A
#
# COMPACT_ATOMS: atom_id res chain seq x y z
N MET A 1 -45.27 -9.05 5.29
CA MET A 1 -44.53 -9.56 6.46
C MET A 1 -44.98 -10.97 6.77
N LYS A 2 -44.03 -11.89 6.99
CA LYS A 2 -44.29 -13.26 7.42
C LYS A 2 -44.57 -13.29 8.93
N ASN A 3 -45.31 -14.27 9.43
CA ASN A 3 -45.50 -14.43 10.87
C ASN A 3 -44.40 -15.34 11.44
N ALA A 4 -43.96 -15.05 12.65
CA ALA A 4 -43.06 -15.94 13.39
C ALA A 4 -43.74 -17.29 13.66
N PRO A 5 -42.97 -18.37 13.81
CA PRO A 5 -43.49 -19.64 14.31
C PRO A 5 -44.30 -19.45 15.59
N ASN A 6 -45.41 -20.17 15.71
CA ASN A 6 -46.38 -20.09 16.80
C ASN A 6 -47.08 -18.74 17.02
N TYR A 7 -46.83 -17.72 16.20
CA TYR A 7 -47.51 -16.42 16.27
C TYR A 7 -49.04 -16.54 16.26
N LYS A 8 -49.60 -17.48 15.49
CA LYS A 8 -51.05 -17.70 15.40
C LYS A 8 -51.68 -18.26 16.69
N HIS A 9 -50.85 -18.79 17.59
CA HIS A 9 -51.30 -19.36 18.86
C HIS A 9 -51.27 -18.36 20.01
N LEU A 10 -50.76 -17.13 19.79
CA LEU A 10 -50.74 -16.09 20.82
C LEU A 10 -52.13 -15.91 21.46
N PRO A 11 -52.22 -15.69 22.79
CA PRO A 11 -53.50 -15.60 23.49
C PRO A 11 -54.42 -14.55 22.87
N ALA A 12 -55.72 -14.83 22.80
CA ALA A 12 -56.69 -13.88 22.24
C ALA A 12 -56.75 -12.58 23.06
N ASP A 13 -56.62 -12.69 24.39
CA ASP A 13 -56.47 -11.56 25.29
C ASP A 13 -55.11 -10.86 25.11
N LYS A 14 -55.17 -9.54 24.87
CA LYS A 14 -54.00 -8.67 24.64
C LYS A 14 -53.32 -8.23 25.94
N ALA A 15 -54.00 -8.36 27.08
CA ALA A 15 -53.40 -8.12 28.39
C ALA A 15 -52.51 -9.28 28.83
N THR A 16 -52.80 -10.51 28.38
CA THR A 16 -51.94 -11.67 28.59
C THR A 16 -50.59 -11.49 27.88
N GLU A 17 -49.48 -11.81 28.55
CA GLU A 17 -48.14 -11.62 27.98
C GLU A 17 -47.85 -12.59 26.82
N ALA A 18 -47.09 -12.14 25.82
CA ALA A 18 -46.54 -13.03 24.79
C ALA A 18 -45.20 -13.61 25.25
N ILE A 19 -45.03 -14.93 25.19
CA ILE A 19 -43.76 -15.59 25.52
C ILE A 19 -43.00 -15.88 24.22
N ILE A 20 -41.74 -15.44 24.18
CA ILE A 20 -40.88 -15.47 23.00
C ILE A 20 -39.51 -16.07 23.38
N PHE A 21 -39.11 -17.15 22.72
CA PHE A 21 -37.76 -17.71 22.84
C PHE A 21 -36.89 -17.25 21.67
N VAL A 22 -35.66 -16.85 21.96
CA VAL A 22 -34.75 -16.26 20.96
C VAL A 22 -33.41 -16.95 21.08
N GLY A 23 -32.80 -17.38 19.96
CA GLY A 23 -31.47 -17.98 19.97
C GLY A 23 -31.34 -19.22 19.09
N ALA A 24 -30.11 -19.74 18.99
CA ALA A 24 -29.81 -20.92 18.18
C ALA A 24 -30.66 -22.14 18.61
N ASP A 25 -30.91 -22.28 19.92
CA ASP A 25 -31.64 -23.40 20.52
C ASP A 25 -33.10 -23.05 20.88
N ALA A 26 -33.62 -21.93 20.37
CA ALA A 26 -34.97 -21.45 20.71
C ALA A 26 -36.07 -22.49 20.47
N TYR A 27 -35.96 -23.30 19.41
CA TYR A 27 -36.92 -24.37 19.14
C TYR A 27 -36.92 -25.44 20.23
N SER A 28 -35.73 -25.89 20.67
CA SER A 28 -35.57 -26.89 21.73
C SER A 28 -36.14 -26.39 23.07
N HIS A 29 -35.91 -25.12 23.40
CA HIS A 29 -36.49 -24.50 24.58
C HIS A 29 -38.01 -24.38 24.52
N VAL A 30 -38.58 -24.11 23.34
CA VAL A 30 -40.04 -24.13 23.15
C VAL A 30 -40.62 -25.52 23.34
N GLN A 31 -39.97 -26.58 22.83
CA GLN A 31 -40.42 -27.95 23.09
C GLN A 31 -40.38 -28.27 24.60
N HIS A 32 -39.29 -27.91 25.27
CA HIS A 32 -39.20 -28.06 26.73
C HIS A 32 -40.31 -27.29 27.46
N TRP A 33 -40.61 -26.05 27.06
CA TRP A 33 -41.70 -25.28 27.65
C TRP A 33 -43.06 -25.98 27.50
N ILE A 34 -43.37 -26.49 26.31
CA ILE A 34 -44.64 -27.18 26.03
C ILE A 34 -44.76 -28.50 26.81
N GLU A 35 -43.64 -29.23 26.95
CA GLU A 35 -43.62 -30.55 27.57
C GLU A 35 -43.59 -30.49 29.10
N SER A 36 -42.92 -29.49 29.69
CA SER A 36 -42.70 -29.39 31.15
C SER A 36 -43.10 -28.04 31.76
N GLU A 37 -42.34 -26.97 31.51
CA GLU A 37 -42.39 -25.74 32.31
C GLU A 37 -43.69 -24.95 32.12
N GLY A 38 -44.20 -24.87 30.90
CA GLY A 38 -45.52 -24.27 30.61
C GLY A 38 -46.64 -24.97 31.34
N LYS A 39 -46.65 -26.32 31.36
CA LYS A 39 -47.65 -27.11 32.11
C LYS A 39 -47.58 -26.87 33.62
N LYS A 40 -46.38 -26.72 34.19
CA LYS A 40 -46.21 -26.39 35.62
C LYS A 40 -46.77 -25.01 35.97
N HIS A 41 -46.75 -24.08 35.03
CA HIS A 41 -47.28 -22.73 35.18
C HIS A 41 -48.71 -22.54 34.64
N GLY A 42 -49.38 -23.62 34.22
CA GLY A 42 -50.74 -23.57 33.66
C GLY A 42 -50.84 -22.91 32.28
N ASP A 43 -49.71 -22.72 31.60
CA ASP A 43 -49.65 -22.16 30.25
C ASP A 43 -49.63 -23.27 29.20
N ASN A 44 -50.72 -23.37 28.45
CA ASN A 44 -50.90 -24.33 27.35
C ASN A 44 -50.68 -23.69 25.96
N VAL A 45 -50.23 -22.43 25.90
CA VAL A 45 -50.01 -21.73 24.65
C VAL A 45 -48.58 -21.98 24.18
N PRO A 46 -48.35 -22.54 22.97
CA PRO A 46 -47.01 -22.75 22.47
C PRO A 46 -46.30 -21.39 22.23
N PRO A 47 -45.16 -21.13 22.89
CA PRO A 47 -44.45 -19.86 22.76
C PRO A 47 -43.94 -19.59 21.34
N VAL A 48 -43.81 -18.32 20.99
CA VAL A 48 -43.16 -17.88 19.75
C VAL A 48 -41.66 -18.19 19.83
N TYR A 49 -41.04 -18.61 18.74
CA TYR A 49 -39.57 -18.76 18.70
C TYR A 49 -38.91 -18.06 17.51
N LEU A 50 -37.72 -17.54 17.76
CA LEU A 50 -36.85 -16.88 16.79
C LEU A 50 -35.50 -17.61 16.74
N GLY A 51 -35.41 -18.61 15.86
CA GLY A 51 -34.15 -19.32 15.57
C GLY A 51 -33.31 -18.61 14.52
N LYS A 52 -32.18 -19.22 14.12
CA LYS A 52 -31.22 -18.65 13.14
C LYS A 52 -31.90 -18.11 11.86
N LYS A 53 -32.87 -18.86 11.30
CA LYS A 53 -33.61 -18.46 10.09
C LYS A 53 -34.52 -17.24 10.33
N GLN A 54 -35.17 -17.15 11.48
CA GLN A 54 -36.07 -16.03 11.82
C GLN A 54 -35.29 -14.77 12.16
N LEU A 55 -34.14 -14.91 12.80
CA LEU A 55 -33.26 -13.78 13.15
C LEU A 55 -32.63 -13.14 11.90
N ALA A 56 -32.24 -13.95 10.90
CA ALA A 56 -31.73 -13.44 9.63
C ALA A 56 -32.78 -12.64 8.83
N ASP A 57 -34.08 -12.93 9.00
CA ASP A 57 -35.20 -12.24 8.35
C ASP A 57 -36.02 -11.41 9.36
N LEU A 58 -35.39 -10.95 10.45
CA LEU A 58 -36.09 -10.30 11.55
C LEU A 58 -36.83 -9.05 11.08
N ALA A 59 -36.32 -8.29 10.11
CA ALA A 59 -36.98 -7.10 9.58
C ALA A 59 -38.39 -7.40 9.02
N ASN A 60 -38.58 -8.55 8.35
CA ASN A 60 -39.82 -8.88 7.64
C ASN A 60 -40.77 -9.81 8.41
N ILE A 61 -40.44 -10.19 9.65
CA ILE A 61 -41.22 -11.13 10.46
C ILE A 61 -42.07 -10.43 11.55
N ARG A 62 -43.30 -10.88 11.78
CA ARG A 62 -44.15 -10.43 12.89
C ARG A 62 -43.96 -11.35 14.08
N ILE A 63 -43.54 -10.79 15.21
CA ILE A 63 -43.22 -11.55 16.44
C ILE A 63 -44.32 -11.44 17.51
N VAL A 64 -45.09 -10.36 17.48
CA VAL A 64 -46.22 -10.11 18.39
C VAL A 64 -47.36 -9.42 17.64
N ASP A 65 -48.58 -9.65 18.06
CA ASP A 65 -49.80 -9.04 17.53
C ASP A 65 -49.98 -7.60 17.99
N LYS A 66 -50.57 -6.77 17.11
CA LYS A 66 -50.78 -5.34 17.38
C LYS A 66 -51.64 -5.15 18.63
N GLY A 67 -51.20 -4.24 19.49
CA GLY A 67 -51.93 -3.84 20.70
C GLY A 67 -51.74 -4.77 21.92
N ARG A 68 -50.87 -5.77 21.84
CA ARG A 68 -50.46 -6.53 23.03
C ARG A 68 -49.61 -5.67 23.95
N GLU A 69 -49.92 -5.65 25.24
CA GLU A 69 -49.29 -4.71 26.18
C GLU A 69 -48.00 -5.24 26.81
N ARG A 70 -47.82 -6.57 26.90
CA ARG A 70 -46.72 -7.21 27.63
C ARG A 70 -46.08 -8.35 26.84
N ALA A 71 -44.76 -8.46 26.93
CA ALA A 71 -44.01 -9.58 26.35
C ALA A 71 -42.89 -10.07 27.28
N ARG A 72 -42.60 -11.37 27.19
CA ARG A 72 -41.54 -12.06 27.88
C ARG A 72 -40.58 -12.69 26.88
N VAL A 73 -39.30 -12.36 26.98
CA VAL A 73 -38.26 -12.82 26.06
C VAL A 73 -37.27 -13.68 26.82
N TYR A 74 -37.12 -14.95 26.41
CA TYR A 74 -36.13 -15.87 26.93
C TYR A 74 -34.98 -16.03 25.94
N LEU A 75 -33.75 -15.77 26.40
CA LEU A 75 -32.54 -16.02 25.62
C LEU A 75 -32.18 -17.50 25.70
N ALA A 76 -32.41 -18.22 24.62
CA ALA A 76 -32.08 -19.63 24.42
C ALA A 76 -30.66 -19.74 23.83
N ALA A 77 -29.67 -19.35 24.63
CA ALA A 77 -28.25 -19.53 24.37
C ALA A 77 -27.51 -19.81 25.69
N VAL A 78 -26.44 -20.61 25.65
CA VAL A 78 -25.60 -20.88 26.83
C VAL A 78 -24.58 -19.75 26.96
N PRO A 79 -24.52 -19.03 28.11
CA PRO A 79 -23.53 -17.97 28.33
C PRO A 79 -22.09 -18.50 28.13
N GLY A 80 -21.27 -17.79 27.36
CA GLY A 80 -19.87 -18.19 27.09
C GLY A 80 -19.69 -19.20 25.94
N THR A 81 -20.68 -19.36 25.06
CA THR A 81 -20.57 -20.19 23.85
C THR A 81 -20.59 -19.37 22.56
N ILE A 82 -20.10 -19.96 21.46
CA ILE A 82 -20.01 -19.35 20.12
C ILE A 82 -21.39 -18.96 19.54
N ASN A 83 -22.50 -19.39 20.17
CA ASN A 83 -23.88 -19.11 19.76
C ASN A 83 -24.57 -18.04 20.62
N GLU A 84 -23.83 -17.22 21.38
CA GLU A 84 -24.40 -16.13 22.18
C GLU A 84 -25.10 -15.09 21.29
N ILE A 85 -26.28 -14.65 21.71
CA ILE A 85 -27.08 -13.67 20.96
C ILE A 85 -26.48 -12.28 21.18
N SER A 86 -26.12 -11.61 20.09
CA SER A 86 -25.55 -10.26 20.19
C SER A 86 -26.54 -9.26 20.78
N GLN A 87 -26.02 -8.30 21.53
CA GLN A 87 -26.82 -7.21 22.09
C GLN A 87 -27.58 -6.41 21.01
N ALA A 88 -27.00 -6.25 19.83
CA ALA A 88 -27.67 -5.63 18.69
C ALA A 88 -28.95 -6.39 18.27
N THR A 89 -28.91 -7.73 18.31
CA THR A 89 -30.07 -8.57 17.99
C THR A 89 -31.17 -8.44 19.06
N ILE A 90 -30.78 -8.34 20.34
CA ILE A 90 -31.73 -8.13 21.44
C ILE A 90 -32.41 -6.76 21.28
N SER A 91 -31.63 -5.70 21.04
CA SER A 91 -32.16 -4.35 20.78
C SER A 91 -33.13 -4.32 19.59
N ALA A 92 -32.81 -5.02 18.50
CA ALA A 92 -33.68 -5.14 17.33
C ALA A 92 -35.03 -5.80 17.64
N ILE A 93 -35.04 -6.81 18.52
CA ILE A 93 -36.27 -7.48 18.96
C ILE A 93 -37.10 -6.54 19.84
N VAL A 94 -36.45 -5.86 20.80
CA VAL A 94 -37.10 -4.89 21.69
C VAL A 94 -37.71 -3.74 20.89
N GLU A 95 -36.99 -3.18 19.93
CA GLU A 95 -37.49 -2.13 19.03
C GLU A 95 -38.73 -2.60 18.28
N LYS A 96 -38.71 -3.83 17.76
CA LYS A 96 -39.87 -4.41 17.06
C LYS A 96 -41.07 -4.65 17.99
N LEU A 97 -40.84 -5.02 19.26
CA LEU A 97 -41.91 -5.13 20.26
C LEU A 97 -42.50 -3.76 20.60
N ALA A 98 -41.65 -2.74 20.76
CA ALA A 98 -42.06 -1.36 21.03
C ALA A 98 -42.93 -0.80 19.90
N VAL A 99 -42.50 -0.94 18.64
CA VAL A 99 -43.26 -0.52 17.45
C VAL A 99 -44.59 -1.27 17.31
N ALA A 100 -44.68 -2.51 17.81
CA ALA A 100 -45.94 -3.27 17.83
C ALA A 100 -46.92 -2.83 18.93
N GLY A 101 -46.49 -1.94 19.84
CA GLY A 101 -47.30 -1.37 20.93
C GLY A 101 -47.12 -2.03 22.29
N VAL A 102 -46.08 -2.85 22.47
CA VAL A 102 -45.76 -3.47 23.76
C VAL A 102 -45.22 -2.42 24.72
N ARG A 103 -45.78 -2.35 25.93
CA ARG A 103 -45.45 -1.36 26.97
C ARG A 103 -44.56 -1.93 28.08
N GLU A 104 -44.50 -3.24 28.23
CA GLU A 104 -43.59 -3.89 29.18
C GLU A 104 -42.92 -5.12 28.55
N VAL A 105 -41.60 -5.19 28.61
CA VAL A 105 -40.81 -6.35 28.15
C VAL A 105 -39.94 -6.87 29.29
N LYS A 106 -40.03 -8.17 29.59
CA LYS A 106 -39.13 -8.84 30.54
C LYS A 106 -38.17 -9.75 29.79
N ILE A 107 -36.86 -9.53 29.94
CA ILE A 107 -35.81 -10.28 29.27
C ILE A 107 -35.11 -11.18 30.30
N PHE A 108 -35.14 -12.48 30.03
CA PHE A 108 -34.56 -13.52 30.87
C PHE A 108 -33.35 -14.13 30.18
N LYS A 109 -32.25 -14.34 30.91
CA LYS A 109 -31.02 -14.99 30.41
C LYS A 109 -31.16 -16.52 30.21
N GLY A 110 -32.36 -17.05 30.42
CA GLY A 110 -32.71 -18.46 30.27
C GLY A 110 -33.94 -18.79 31.13
N ILE A 111 -34.48 -20.00 31.00
CA ILE A 111 -35.64 -20.45 31.80
C ILE A 111 -35.37 -20.40 33.33
N PRO A 112 -34.18 -20.79 33.84
CA PRO A 112 -33.91 -20.78 35.28
C PRO A 112 -33.76 -19.37 35.89
N ASP A 113 -33.67 -18.33 35.07
CA ASP A 113 -33.45 -16.97 35.52
C ASP A 113 -34.66 -16.44 36.30
N ARG A 114 -34.40 -15.89 37.49
CA ARG A 114 -35.42 -15.35 38.40
C ARG A 114 -35.38 -13.82 38.48
N GLU A 115 -34.37 -13.19 37.89
CA GLU A 115 -34.14 -11.73 37.96
C GLU A 115 -34.09 -11.13 36.54
N PRO A 116 -35.24 -11.03 35.85
CA PRO A 116 -35.26 -10.53 34.48
C PRO A 116 -34.95 -9.04 34.42
N GLU A 117 -34.25 -8.64 33.36
CA GLU A 117 -34.19 -7.22 32.98
C GLU A 117 -35.57 -6.79 32.51
N THR A 118 -36.16 -5.79 33.17
CA THR A 118 -37.50 -5.29 32.85
C THR A 118 -37.43 -3.92 32.19
N LEU A 119 -38.01 -3.82 31.00
CA LEU A 119 -38.21 -2.58 30.27
C LEU A 119 -39.65 -2.11 30.50
N HIS A 120 -39.81 -1.06 31.29
CA HIS A 120 -41.11 -0.47 31.63
C HIS A 120 -41.60 0.51 30.55
N ARG A 121 -42.86 0.94 30.71
CA ARG A 121 -43.60 1.78 29.75
C ARG A 121 -42.81 2.96 29.23
N ASP A 122 -42.23 3.78 30.11
CA ASP A 122 -41.51 5.00 29.70
C ASP A 122 -40.33 4.69 28.77
N ARG A 123 -39.63 3.58 29.03
CA ARG A 123 -38.51 3.12 28.21
C ARG A 123 -38.98 2.52 26.87
N MET A 124 -40.10 1.81 26.88
CA MET A 124 -40.70 1.25 25.66
C MET A 124 -41.26 2.33 24.75
N ASP A 125 -41.92 3.35 25.31
CA ASP A 125 -42.47 4.50 24.58
C ASP A 125 -41.31 5.32 23.96
N ALA A 126 -40.22 5.58 24.68
CA ALA A 126 -39.04 6.25 24.14
C ALA A 126 -38.36 5.48 22.99
N ILE A 127 -38.26 4.15 23.08
CA ILE A 127 -37.72 3.30 22.00
C ILE A 127 -38.63 3.38 20.77
N ARG A 128 -39.95 3.38 20.97
CA ARG A 128 -40.93 3.49 19.89
C ARG A 128 -40.84 4.84 19.18
N GLU A 129 -40.85 5.94 19.93
CA GLU A 129 -40.75 7.30 19.35
C GLU A 129 -39.47 7.47 18.54
N ARG A 130 -38.35 6.94 19.03
CA ARG A 130 -37.05 6.97 18.34
C ARG A 130 -37.03 6.13 17.06
N ALA A 131 -37.70 4.98 17.06
CA ALA A 131 -37.85 4.15 15.87
C ALA A 131 -38.77 4.82 14.82
N GLU A 132 -39.85 5.48 15.27
CA GLU A 132 -40.78 6.20 14.41
C GLU A 132 -40.17 7.50 13.81
N SER A 133 -39.18 8.11 14.48
CA SER A 133 -38.46 9.31 13.99
C SER A 133 -37.31 9.01 12.99
N GLY A 134 -37.04 7.73 12.71
CA GLY A 134 -36.03 7.30 11.73
C GLY A 134 -34.62 7.07 12.30
N ASP A 135 -34.40 7.26 13.60
CA ASP A 135 -33.16 6.95 14.32
C ASP A 135 -33.19 5.51 14.87
N SER A 136 -33.24 4.51 13.98
CA SER A 136 -33.29 3.10 14.38
C SER A 136 -32.04 2.65 15.18
N ILE A 137 -32.23 1.85 16.23
CA ILE A 137 -31.16 1.35 17.12
C ILE A 137 -30.30 0.28 16.40
N PHE A 138 -30.74 -0.19 15.23
CA PHE A 138 -30.09 -1.23 14.43
C PHE A 138 -28.61 -0.97 14.06
N THR A 139 -28.10 0.25 14.19
CA THR A 139 -26.70 0.61 13.87
C THR A 139 -25.79 0.92 15.07
N SER A 140 -26.27 0.86 16.31
CA SER A 140 -25.45 1.16 17.49
C SER A 140 -25.61 0.11 18.59
N GLY A 141 -24.66 -0.83 18.64
CA GLY A 141 -24.52 -1.74 19.78
C GLY A 141 -23.95 -0.99 21.00
N ILE A 142 -24.81 -0.31 21.76
CA ILE A 142 -24.56 0.05 23.16
C ILE A 142 -25.92 0.00 23.87
N LEU A 143 -26.13 -1.00 24.75
CA LEU A 143 -27.05 -0.81 25.87
C LEU A 143 -26.35 0.19 26.80
N THR A 144 -26.62 1.48 26.62
CA THR A 144 -26.06 2.50 27.49
C THR A 144 -26.62 2.25 28.91
N PRO A 145 -25.80 2.30 29.97
CA PRO A 145 -26.32 2.39 31.34
C PRO A 145 -27.32 3.54 31.44
N PRO A 146 -28.24 3.55 32.42
CA PRO A 146 -29.23 4.61 32.53
C PRO A 146 -28.51 5.96 32.48
N MET A 147 -28.90 6.81 31.53
CA MET A 147 -28.59 8.23 31.64
C MET A 147 -29.17 8.65 32.99
N GLU A 148 -28.29 9.03 33.92
CA GLU A 148 -28.69 9.93 35.00
C GLU A 148 -29.54 11.01 34.36
N GLN A 149 -30.73 11.29 34.90
CA GLN A 149 -31.49 12.46 34.48
C GLN A 149 -30.51 13.63 34.47
N PRO A 150 -30.32 14.31 33.32
CA PRO A 150 -29.31 15.35 33.23
C PRO A 150 -29.62 16.36 34.30
N ASP A 151 -28.72 16.50 35.27
CA ASP A 151 -28.81 17.52 36.30
C ASP A 151 -28.96 18.85 35.58
N GLU A 152 -30.17 19.41 35.60
CA GLU A 152 -30.55 20.54 34.76
C GLU A 152 -29.72 21.78 35.07
N LEU A 153 -29.06 21.79 36.24
CA LEU A 153 -28.18 22.85 36.73
C LEU A 153 -26.71 22.65 36.34
N LYS A 154 -26.29 21.47 35.89
CA LYS A 154 -24.91 21.24 35.46
C LYS A 154 -24.62 21.95 34.14
N PRO A 155 -23.55 22.75 34.07
CA PRO A 155 -23.06 23.28 32.80
C PRO A 155 -22.70 22.14 31.84
N ARG A 156 -23.03 22.32 30.56
CA ARG A 156 -22.90 21.25 29.57
C ARG A 156 -22.61 21.82 28.18
N VAL A 157 -22.04 20.98 27.33
CA VAL A 157 -21.93 21.26 25.90
C VAL A 157 -23.09 20.60 25.16
N GLU A 158 -23.78 21.39 24.35
CA GLU A 158 -24.90 20.94 23.52
C GLU A 158 -24.53 21.02 22.04
N LYS A 159 -24.84 19.95 21.29
CA LYS A 159 -24.66 19.88 19.84
C LYS A 159 -25.99 20.19 19.16
N ARG A 160 -25.98 21.14 18.23
CA ARG A 160 -27.13 21.51 17.42
C ARG A 160 -26.76 21.44 15.94
N ALA A 161 -27.76 21.52 15.06
CA ALA A 161 -27.56 21.47 13.60
C ALA A 161 -26.68 22.62 13.07
N ASP A 162 -26.67 23.74 13.79
CA ASP A 162 -26.02 25.00 13.43
C ASP A 162 -24.73 25.29 14.23
N GLY A 163 -24.43 24.51 15.28
CA GLY A 163 -23.22 24.73 16.07
C GLY A 163 -23.06 23.84 17.31
N VAL A 164 -21.96 24.07 18.00
CA VAL A 164 -21.67 23.54 19.33
C VAL A 164 -21.76 24.70 20.33
N TYR A 165 -22.51 24.51 21.41
CA TYR A 165 -22.85 25.55 22.37
C TYR A 165 -22.47 25.12 23.79
N TRP A 166 -21.99 26.05 24.59
CA TRP A 166 -21.87 25.91 26.04
C TRP A 166 -23.13 26.45 26.71
N ILE A 167 -23.79 25.60 27.49
CA ILE A 167 -24.98 25.96 28.26
C ILE A 167 -24.57 26.06 29.72
N ALA A 168 -24.79 27.23 30.33
CA ALA A 168 -24.57 27.49 31.74
C ALA A 168 -25.90 27.85 32.41
N PRO A 169 -26.63 26.85 32.94
CA PRO A 169 -27.89 27.04 33.64
C PRO A 169 -27.69 27.92 34.88
N LYS A 170 -28.63 28.83 35.14
CA LYS A 170 -28.72 29.62 36.37
C LYS A 170 -30.16 29.63 36.85
N VAL A 171 -30.36 29.47 38.15
CA VAL A 171 -31.68 29.65 38.76
C VAL A 171 -31.93 31.14 38.96
N ASP A 172 -33.03 31.63 38.40
CA ASP A 172 -33.52 32.96 38.68
C ASP A 172 -34.00 33.05 40.12
N ARG A 173 -33.52 34.06 40.86
CA ARG A 173 -33.75 34.16 42.31
C ARG A 173 -35.17 34.61 42.68
N GLU A 174 -35.92 35.19 41.74
CA GLU A 174 -37.27 35.71 41.97
C GLU A 174 -38.35 34.73 41.51
N SER A 175 -38.17 34.13 40.33
CA SER A 175 -39.15 33.22 39.72
C SER A 175 -38.87 31.73 40.01
N GLY A 176 -37.63 31.37 40.37
CA GLY A 176 -37.21 29.97 40.51
C GLY A 176 -37.01 29.25 39.17
N GLU A 177 -37.16 29.93 38.03
CA GLU A 177 -36.97 29.34 36.70
C GLU A 177 -35.48 29.13 36.38
N ILE A 178 -35.19 28.07 35.61
CA ILE A 178 -33.83 27.78 35.14
C ILE A 178 -33.59 28.53 33.83
N ILE A 179 -32.72 29.54 33.87
CA ILE A 179 -32.25 30.29 32.72
C ILE A 179 -31.00 29.62 32.15
N ASN A 180 -31.12 29.05 30.94
CA ASN A 180 -29.99 28.47 30.21
C ASN A 180 -29.22 29.57 29.46
N ASN A 181 -28.13 30.07 30.05
CA ASN A 181 -27.26 31.02 29.34
C ASN A 181 -26.44 30.27 28.30
N GLU A 182 -26.60 30.64 27.03
CA GLU A 182 -25.96 29.95 25.92
C GLU A 182 -24.79 30.76 25.35
N THR A 183 -23.65 30.12 25.17
CA THR A 183 -22.49 30.68 24.47
C THR A 183 -22.12 29.79 23.29
N TRP A 184 -22.07 30.35 22.09
CA TRP A 184 -21.60 29.63 20.90
C TRP A 184 -20.09 29.33 21.01
N LEU A 185 -19.70 28.07 20.79
CA LEU A 185 -18.32 27.60 20.83
C LEU A 185 -17.72 27.40 19.44
N SER A 186 -18.43 26.74 18.53
CA SER A 186 -17.95 26.46 17.18
C SER A 186 -19.07 26.13 16.20
N SER A 187 -18.75 26.15 14.90
CA SER A 187 -19.59 25.55 13.86
C SER A 187 -19.72 24.03 14.09
N PRO A 188 -20.71 23.34 13.50
CA PRO A 188 -20.95 21.91 13.77
C PRO A 188 -19.68 21.06 13.68
N LEU A 189 -19.32 20.44 14.81
CA LEU A 189 -18.13 19.63 14.99
C LEU A 189 -18.48 18.39 15.82
N ALA A 190 -18.01 17.22 15.38
CA ALA A 190 -18.26 15.97 16.07
C ALA A 190 -16.96 15.15 16.20
N VAL A 191 -16.72 14.62 17.39
CA VAL A 191 -15.82 13.48 17.59
C VAL A 191 -16.59 12.23 17.17
N ILE A 192 -16.09 11.52 16.16
CA ILE A 192 -16.73 10.33 15.59
C ILE A 192 -15.94 9.05 15.88
N GLY A 193 -14.78 9.17 16.49
CA GLY A 193 -13.96 8.06 16.92
C GLY A 193 -12.59 8.51 17.36
N THR A 194 -11.79 7.54 17.76
CA THR A 194 -10.38 7.69 18.09
C THR A 194 -9.61 6.55 17.47
N GLY A 195 -8.29 6.68 17.35
CA GLY A 195 -7.47 5.64 16.76
C GLY A 195 -6.00 5.91 17.00
N SER A 196 -5.18 4.92 16.67
CA SER A 196 -3.73 5.08 16.66
C SER A 196 -3.17 4.73 15.28
N ASP A 197 -2.04 5.35 14.95
CA ASP A 197 -1.25 4.92 13.81
C ASP A 197 -0.28 3.78 14.17
N ASP A 198 0.48 3.30 13.18
CA ASP A 198 1.47 2.23 13.35
C ASP A 198 2.56 2.59 14.39
N ALA A 199 2.81 3.89 14.61
CA ALA A 199 3.75 4.40 15.61
C ALA A 199 3.20 4.38 17.06
N GLY A 200 1.90 4.11 17.21
CA GLY A 200 1.18 4.23 18.47
C GLY A 200 0.81 5.67 18.84
N GLN A 201 0.96 6.63 17.92
CA GLN A 201 0.48 8.00 18.16
C GLN A 201 -1.05 7.99 18.16
N TYR A 202 -1.65 8.57 19.20
CA TYR A 202 -3.10 8.59 19.39
C TYR A 202 -3.76 9.81 18.73
N TYR A 203 -4.93 9.59 18.12
CA TYR A 203 -5.67 10.57 17.34
C TYR A 203 -7.14 10.63 17.75
N PHE A 204 -7.72 11.83 17.67
CA PHE A 204 -9.17 12.04 17.61
C PHE A 204 -9.61 12.17 16.16
N VAL A 205 -10.63 11.40 15.77
CA VAL A 205 -11.25 11.50 14.45
C VAL A 205 -12.43 12.45 14.52
N LEU A 206 -12.27 13.59 13.85
CA LEU A 206 -13.21 14.69 13.87
C LEU A 206 -13.94 14.79 12.53
N ARG A 207 -15.22 15.19 12.59
CA ARG A 207 -16.07 15.41 11.43
C ARG A 207 -16.74 16.78 11.48
N TRP A 208 -16.69 17.50 10.36
CA TRP A 208 -17.36 18.78 10.19
C TRP A 208 -17.78 19.00 8.73
N LYS A 209 -18.55 20.05 8.45
CA LYS A 209 -18.89 20.46 7.08
C LYS A 209 -18.29 21.84 6.81
N ALA A 210 -17.37 21.91 5.84
CA ALA A 210 -16.80 23.18 5.42
C ALA A 210 -17.84 23.99 4.61
N PRO A 211 -17.89 25.33 4.73
CA PRO A 211 -18.91 26.16 4.07
C PRO A 211 -19.02 25.95 2.54
N ASN A 212 -17.88 25.70 1.88
CA ASN A 212 -17.80 25.57 0.42
C ASN A 212 -17.72 24.11 -0.05
N ARG A 213 -17.95 23.12 0.83
CA ARG A 213 -17.94 21.70 0.47
C ARG A 213 -19.33 21.09 0.67
N LYS A 214 -19.77 20.32 -0.33
CA LYS A 214 -21.02 19.54 -0.23
C LYS A 214 -20.86 18.42 0.81
N GLU A 215 -19.72 17.75 0.78
CA GLU A 215 -19.40 16.62 1.63
C GLU A 215 -18.85 17.03 3.01
N LYS A 216 -19.00 16.12 3.98
CA LYS A 216 -18.43 16.29 5.32
C LYS A 216 -16.94 15.96 5.25
N THR A 217 -16.12 16.83 5.83
CA THR A 217 -14.70 16.54 6.05
C THR A 217 -14.57 15.65 7.27
N ILE A 218 -13.77 14.59 7.15
CA ILE A 218 -13.39 13.68 8.22
C ILE A 218 -11.86 13.75 8.32
N ARG A 219 -11.31 13.96 9.52
CA ARG A 219 -9.85 14.09 9.71
C ARG A 219 -9.41 13.59 11.08
N ALA A 220 -8.27 12.91 11.12
CA ALA A 220 -7.58 12.55 12.35
C ALA A 220 -6.67 13.70 12.79
N LEU A 221 -6.84 14.17 14.02
CA LEU A 221 -5.94 15.13 14.66
C LEU A 221 -5.20 14.45 15.82
N PRO A 222 -3.87 14.64 15.94
CA PRO A 222 -3.13 14.16 17.10
C PRO A 222 -3.79 14.60 18.40
N ALA A 223 -3.90 13.70 19.37
CA ALA A 223 -4.49 14.04 20.66
C ALA A 223 -3.74 15.18 21.37
N GLY A 224 -2.40 15.22 21.25
CA GLY A 224 -1.58 16.30 21.77
C GLY A 224 -1.79 17.67 21.10
N ASP A 225 -2.46 17.72 19.95
CA ASP A 225 -2.77 18.98 19.25
C ASP A 225 -4.14 19.53 19.66
N ILE A 226 -4.99 18.75 20.34
CA ILE A 226 -6.33 19.19 20.74
C ILE A 226 -6.21 20.26 21.82
N GLY A 227 -6.78 21.44 21.55
CA GLY A 227 -6.66 22.60 22.43
C GLY A 227 -5.44 23.47 22.16
N GLU A 228 -4.48 22.97 21.40
CA GLU A 228 -3.22 23.66 21.10
C GLU A 228 -3.31 24.52 19.83
N ARG A 229 -2.30 25.39 19.66
CA ARG A 229 -2.21 26.32 18.52
C ARG A 229 -2.34 25.61 17.17
N ASP A 230 -1.68 24.47 17.01
CA ASP A 230 -1.63 23.72 15.74
C ASP A 230 -2.93 22.96 15.47
N GLY A 231 -3.59 22.40 16.48
CA GLY A 231 -4.93 21.81 16.33
C GLY A 231 -5.97 22.86 15.93
N TRP A 232 -5.99 24.03 16.60
CA TRP A 232 -6.88 25.11 16.21
C TRP A 232 -6.61 25.65 14.81
N ARG A 233 -5.32 25.73 14.42
CA ARG A 233 -4.94 26.12 13.06
C ARG A 233 -5.50 25.14 12.04
N THR A 234 -5.35 23.83 12.28
CA THR A 234 -5.84 22.77 11.38
C THR A 234 -7.35 22.83 11.21
N LEU A 235 -8.11 22.95 12.31
CA LEU A 235 -9.58 23.05 12.26
C LEU A 235 -10.03 24.29 11.48
N LYS A 236 -9.44 25.46 11.74
CA LYS A 236 -9.79 26.71 11.05
C LYS A 236 -9.45 26.66 9.56
N SER A 237 -8.28 26.12 9.19
CA SER A 237 -7.92 25.90 7.78
C SER A 237 -8.88 24.94 7.08
N GLY A 238 -9.46 24.00 7.83
CA GLY A 238 -10.52 23.11 7.35
C GLY A 238 -11.91 23.75 7.23
N GLY A 239 -12.07 25.03 7.61
CA GLY A 239 -13.34 25.76 7.56
C GLY A 239 -14.16 25.70 8.84
N VAL A 240 -13.64 25.15 9.94
CA VAL A 240 -14.30 25.18 11.25
C VAL A 240 -14.18 26.57 11.85
N LYS A 241 -15.31 27.20 12.18
CA LYS A 241 -15.34 28.46 12.92
C LYS A 241 -15.30 28.13 14.41
N VAL A 242 -14.48 28.85 15.18
CA VAL A 242 -14.30 28.63 16.62
C VAL A 242 -14.34 29.96 17.36
N VAL A 243 -14.95 29.99 18.55
CA VAL A 243 -15.03 31.13 19.46
C VAL A 243 -13.66 31.78 19.68
N ALA A 244 -13.60 33.10 19.84
CA ALA A 244 -12.34 33.83 20.00
C ALA A 244 -11.78 33.75 21.43
N SER A 245 -12.67 33.71 22.42
CA SER A 245 -12.34 33.74 23.84
C SER A 245 -11.50 32.52 24.26
N PRO A 246 -10.33 32.72 24.91
CA PRO A 246 -9.48 31.63 25.38
C PRO A 246 -10.20 30.68 26.35
N GLY A 247 -11.01 31.21 27.28
CA GLY A 247 -11.73 30.39 28.26
C GLY A 247 -12.74 29.45 27.61
N TYR A 248 -13.53 29.95 26.66
CA TYR A 248 -14.50 29.14 25.92
C TYR A 248 -13.83 28.15 24.94
N ARG A 249 -12.65 28.48 24.41
CA ARG A 249 -11.83 27.50 23.67
C ARG A 249 -11.33 26.37 24.57
N GLY A 250 -10.95 26.67 25.81
CA GLY A 250 -10.61 25.66 26.80
C GLY A 250 -11.77 24.69 27.02
N LEU A 251 -12.98 25.20 27.25
CA LEU A 251 -14.19 24.37 27.38
C LEU A 251 -14.47 23.51 26.13
N LEU A 252 -14.27 24.04 24.93
CA LEU A 252 -14.40 23.26 23.70
C LEU A 252 -13.32 22.16 23.61
N SER A 253 -12.10 22.44 24.05
CA SER A 253 -11.00 21.46 24.10
C SER A 253 -11.32 20.32 25.07
N ASP A 254 -11.73 20.66 26.29
CA ASP A 254 -12.12 19.70 27.32
C ASP A 254 -13.24 18.81 26.82
N TRP A 255 -14.24 19.41 26.17
CA TRP A 255 -15.34 18.69 25.57
C TRP A 255 -14.89 17.72 24.47
N LEU A 256 -13.98 18.13 23.58
CA LEU A 256 -13.44 17.25 22.54
C LEU A 256 -12.69 16.04 23.14
N GLN A 257 -11.94 16.26 24.21
CA GLN A 257 -11.15 15.20 24.88
C GLN A 257 -12.01 14.26 25.73
N GLN A 258 -13.06 14.77 26.38
CA GLN A 258 -13.95 14.01 27.26
C GLN A 258 -15.10 13.33 26.52
N THR A 259 -15.36 13.71 25.26
CA THR A 259 -16.38 13.05 24.46
C THR A 259 -16.00 11.59 24.25
N ALA A 260 -16.82 10.67 24.78
CA ALA A 260 -16.62 9.25 24.59
C ALA A 260 -16.54 8.91 23.09
N PRO A 261 -15.46 8.26 22.63
CA PRO A 261 -15.31 7.94 21.22
C PRO A 261 -16.37 6.93 20.78
N ALA A 262 -16.98 7.18 19.61
CA ALA A 262 -18.05 6.33 19.11
C ALA A 262 -17.53 5.01 18.51
N LYS A 263 -16.32 5.01 17.95
CA LYS A 263 -15.67 3.86 17.29
C LYS A 263 -14.15 3.99 17.35
N GLU A 264 -13.46 2.85 17.33
CA GLU A 264 -12.02 2.79 17.07
C GLU A 264 -11.74 2.88 15.57
N TRP A 265 -10.71 3.62 15.17
CA TRP A 265 -10.28 3.83 13.79
C TRP A 265 -8.85 3.33 13.61
N GLY A 266 -8.56 2.72 12.46
CA GLY A 266 -7.19 2.50 12.01
C GLY A 266 -6.67 3.73 11.26
N ILE A 267 -5.60 4.35 11.74
CA ILE A 267 -5.00 5.52 11.06
C ILE A 267 -3.73 5.08 10.35
N SER A 268 -3.60 5.37 9.06
CA SER A 268 -2.40 5.08 8.27
C SER A 268 -1.86 6.34 7.60
N HIS A 269 -0.56 6.57 7.67
CA HIS A 269 0.13 7.59 6.87
C HIS A 269 0.55 7.08 5.48
N ARG A 270 0.34 5.78 5.24
CA ARG A 270 0.71 5.07 4.00
C ARG A 270 -0.55 4.66 3.23
N ALA A 271 -0.46 4.70 1.91
CA ALA A 271 -1.43 4.03 1.06
C ALA A 271 -1.19 2.51 1.05
N GLY A 272 -2.04 1.78 0.35
CA GLY A 272 -1.93 0.34 0.16
C GLY A 272 -2.77 -0.48 1.12
N TRP A 273 -2.40 -1.75 1.30
CA TRP A 273 -3.16 -2.69 2.13
C TRP A 273 -3.05 -2.34 3.61
N PHE A 274 -4.19 -2.13 4.26
CA PHE A 274 -4.28 -1.80 5.67
C PHE A 274 -5.56 -2.32 6.32
N ARG A 275 -5.41 -3.16 7.36
CA ARG A 275 -6.51 -3.72 8.18
C ARG A 275 -7.71 -4.26 7.38
N GLY A 276 -7.44 -4.98 6.28
CA GLY A 276 -8.49 -5.61 5.46
C GLY A 276 -9.08 -4.71 4.37
N ALA A 277 -8.60 -3.48 4.21
CA ALA A 277 -8.94 -2.58 3.11
C ALA A 277 -7.70 -2.16 2.32
N TYR A 278 -7.93 -1.57 1.16
CA TYR A 278 -6.91 -0.89 0.37
C TYR A 278 -7.13 0.62 0.44
N ILE A 279 -6.09 1.36 0.83
CA ILE A 279 -6.10 2.82 0.88
C ILE A 279 -5.45 3.35 -0.39
N MET A 280 -6.19 4.14 -1.15
CA MET A 280 -5.69 4.84 -2.34
C MET A 280 -4.84 6.07 -1.96
N PRO A 281 -3.93 6.55 -2.82
CA PRO A 281 -3.08 7.72 -2.53
C PRO A 281 -3.84 9.05 -2.37
N ASP A 282 -5.10 9.13 -2.82
CA ASP A 282 -6.00 10.26 -2.58
C ASP A 282 -6.82 10.13 -1.28
N GLY A 283 -6.69 8.99 -0.58
CA GLY A 283 -7.38 8.66 0.65
C GLY A 283 -8.70 7.90 0.47
N GLU A 284 -9.10 7.55 -0.76
CA GLU A 284 -10.22 6.63 -0.97
C GLU A 284 -9.92 5.27 -0.33
N VAL A 285 -10.90 4.69 0.37
CA VAL A 285 -10.77 3.39 1.03
C VAL A 285 -11.64 2.39 0.30
N ILE A 286 -11.05 1.32 -0.20
CA ILE A 286 -11.72 0.27 -0.96
C ILE A 286 -11.67 -1.04 -0.15
N GLY A 287 -12.83 -1.65 0.06
CA GLY A 287 -12.99 -2.86 0.88
C GLY A 287 -13.83 -2.60 2.13
N GLU A 288 -14.00 -3.65 2.95
CA GLU A 288 -14.82 -3.63 4.16
C GLU A 288 -13.97 -4.00 5.39
N PRO A 289 -13.19 -3.04 5.94
CA PRO A 289 -12.41 -3.30 7.13
C PRO A 289 -13.33 -3.41 8.35
N GLU A 290 -12.96 -4.25 9.33
CA GLU A 290 -13.74 -4.45 10.57
C GLU A 290 -13.97 -3.14 11.33
N ASN A 291 -12.92 -2.31 11.39
CA ASN A 291 -12.97 -0.96 11.92
C ASN A 291 -12.72 0.05 10.80
N PRO A 292 -13.35 1.25 10.83
CA PRO A 292 -13.09 2.30 9.85
C PRO A 292 -11.60 2.64 9.78
N VAL A 293 -11.07 2.77 8.57
CA VAL A 293 -9.68 3.19 8.34
C VAL A 293 -9.64 4.57 7.73
N MET A 294 -8.56 5.30 7.99
CA MET A 294 -8.33 6.63 7.43
C MET A 294 -6.89 6.77 6.97
N PHE A 295 -6.75 7.37 5.78
CA PHE A 295 -5.49 7.90 5.32
C PHE A 295 -5.23 9.28 5.95
N ASN A 296 -4.11 9.41 6.65
CA ASN A 296 -3.61 10.66 7.22
C ASN A 296 -2.27 11.09 6.59
N GLY A 297 -1.88 10.45 5.47
CA GLY A 297 -0.78 10.87 4.63
C GLY A 297 -1.23 11.90 3.57
N GLY A 298 -0.42 12.04 2.53
CA GLY A 298 -0.79 12.86 1.37
C GLY A 298 0.16 12.67 0.20
N SER A 299 -0.40 12.69 -1.00
CA SER A 299 0.34 12.74 -2.26
C SER A 299 0.10 14.06 -2.97
N ALA A 300 1.13 14.60 -3.62
CA ALA A 300 1.00 15.72 -4.55
C ALA A 300 0.12 15.37 -5.77
N ALA A 301 0.00 14.09 -6.10
CA ALA A 301 -0.79 13.58 -7.22
C ALA A 301 -2.26 13.25 -6.84
N ALA A 302 -2.70 13.51 -5.60
CA ALA A 302 -4.02 13.13 -5.10
C ALA A 302 -5.18 13.61 -6.00
N SER A 303 -5.07 14.79 -6.62
CA SER A 303 -6.10 15.31 -7.54
C SER A 303 -6.20 14.55 -8.86
N GLY A 304 -5.21 13.73 -9.21
CA GLY A 304 -5.19 12.91 -10.41
C GLY A 304 -6.00 11.62 -10.29
N TYR A 305 -6.33 11.16 -9.08
CA TYR A 305 -7.09 9.92 -8.83
C TYR A 305 -8.60 10.04 -9.12
N THR A 306 -8.95 10.69 -10.22
CA THR A 306 -10.34 10.78 -10.71
C THR A 306 -10.71 9.58 -11.57
N VAL A 307 -11.99 9.43 -11.89
CA VAL A 307 -12.52 8.32 -12.71
C VAL A 307 -13.24 8.87 -13.93
N SER A 308 -12.96 8.29 -15.09
CA SER A 308 -13.75 8.46 -16.32
C SER A 308 -13.90 7.10 -17.01
N GLY A 309 -15.10 6.81 -17.52
CA GLY A 309 -15.43 5.50 -18.10
C GLY A 309 -15.62 4.39 -17.05
N THR A 310 -15.56 3.15 -17.54
CA THR A 310 -15.71 1.89 -16.79
C THR A 310 -14.55 0.94 -17.08
N PRO A 311 -14.34 -0.12 -16.27
CA PRO A 311 -13.33 -1.14 -16.56
C PRO A 311 -13.48 -1.77 -17.96
N GLU A 312 -14.72 -2.00 -18.41
CA GLU A 312 -15.01 -2.54 -19.75
C GLU A 312 -14.64 -1.55 -20.85
N SER A 313 -14.98 -0.27 -20.70
CA SER A 313 -14.60 0.74 -21.69
C SER A 313 -13.09 0.93 -21.76
N TRP A 314 -12.36 0.83 -20.63
CA TRP A 314 -10.90 0.85 -20.61
C TRP A 314 -10.31 -0.39 -21.29
N ARG A 315 -10.88 -1.57 -21.03
CA ARG A 315 -10.50 -2.82 -21.71
C ARG A 315 -10.65 -2.72 -23.22
N ASP A 316 -11.81 -2.27 -23.68
CA ASP A 316 -12.20 -2.30 -25.08
C ASP A 316 -11.56 -1.13 -25.88
N SER A 317 -10.89 -0.19 -25.20
CA SER A 317 -10.14 0.93 -25.78
C SER A 317 -8.63 0.83 -25.49
N VAL A 318 -8.19 1.18 -24.28
CA VAL A 318 -6.78 1.27 -23.88
C VAL A 318 -6.10 -0.09 -23.90
N ALA A 319 -6.66 -1.09 -23.21
CA ALA A 319 -6.04 -2.43 -23.15
C ALA A 319 -6.02 -3.10 -24.52
N ARG A 320 -7.11 -2.96 -25.28
CA ARG A 320 -7.20 -3.46 -26.66
C ARG A 320 -6.09 -2.88 -27.54
N LEU A 321 -5.85 -1.57 -27.49
CA LEU A 321 -4.83 -0.88 -28.29
C LEU A 321 -3.40 -1.12 -27.78
N ALA A 322 -3.22 -1.44 -26.51
CA ALA A 322 -1.91 -1.82 -25.97
C ALA A 322 -1.55 -3.30 -26.26
N GLY A 323 -2.56 -4.15 -26.46
CA GLY A 323 -2.39 -5.58 -26.67
C GLY A 323 -1.55 -5.92 -27.90
N GLY A 324 -0.59 -6.84 -27.75
CA GLY A 324 0.34 -7.22 -28.81
C GLY A 324 1.59 -6.34 -28.89
N ASN A 325 1.70 -5.27 -28.10
CA ASN A 325 2.91 -4.46 -27.95
C ASN A 325 3.56 -4.75 -26.58
N PRO A 326 4.66 -5.53 -26.51
CA PRO A 326 5.23 -5.99 -25.23
C PRO A 326 5.53 -4.87 -24.23
N MET A 327 6.10 -3.75 -24.69
CA MET A 327 6.44 -2.62 -23.81
C MET A 327 5.19 -1.97 -23.19
N MET A 328 4.10 -1.84 -23.94
CA MET A 328 2.84 -1.29 -23.43
C MET A 328 2.17 -2.26 -22.46
N MET A 329 2.19 -3.56 -22.77
CA MET A 329 1.69 -4.62 -21.88
C MET A 329 2.49 -4.70 -20.58
N LEU A 330 3.81 -4.50 -20.63
CA LEU A 330 4.67 -4.39 -19.46
C LEU A 330 4.28 -3.21 -18.57
N GLY A 331 3.92 -2.06 -19.14
CA GLY A 331 3.40 -0.92 -18.38
C GLY A 331 2.14 -1.29 -17.58
N VAL A 332 1.19 -1.96 -18.22
CA VAL A 332 -0.02 -2.48 -17.54
C VAL A 332 0.35 -3.52 -16.49
N ALA A 333 1.29 -4.42 -16.78
CA ALA A 333 1.76 -5.43 -15.84
C ALA A 333 2.33 -4.80 -14.57
N ALA A 334 3.17 -3.77 -14.70
CA ALA A 334 3.74 -3.03 -13.57
C ALA A 334 2.65 -2.33 -12.75
N SER A 335 1.64 -1.76 -13.41
CA SER A 335 0.49 -1.14 -12.76
C SER A 335 -0.32 -2.13 -11.92
N LEU A 336 -0.65 -3.30 -12.48
CA LEU A 336 -1.43 -4.34 -11.79
C LEU A 336 -0.60 -5.10 -10.73
N ALA A 337 0.71 -5.21 -10.92
CA ALA A 337 1.63 -5.83 -9.96
C ALA A 337 1.78 -5.02 -8.67
N ALA A 338 1.57 -3.70 -8.73
CA ALA A 338 1.81 -2.81 -7.60
C ALA A 338 1.03 -3.16 -6.31
N PRO A 339 -0.28 -3.44 -6.34
CA PRO A 339 -0.99 -3.95 -5.16
C PRO A 339 -0.66 -5.42 -4.84
N LEU A 340 -0.18 -6.22 -5.80
CA LEU A 340 0.16 -7.63 -5.57
C LEU A 340 1.41 -7.81 -4.71
N ILE A 341 2.45 -6.99 -4.89
CA ILE A 341 3.66 -7.07 -4.06
C ILE A 341 3.29 -7.04 -2.57
N GLY A 342 2.22 -6.32 -2.25
CA GLY A 342 1.77 -6.14 -0.91
C GLY A 342 1.17 -7.39 -0.26
N LEU A 343 0.43 -8.15 -1.05
CA LEU A 343 -0.21 -9.40 -0.63
C LEU A 343 0.81 -10.53 -0.49
N VAL A 344 1.82 -10.58 -1.34
CA VAL A 344 2.86 -11.62 -1.34
C VAL A 344 4.11 -11.24 -0.54
N ASN A 345 4.11 -10.05 0.07
CA ASN A 345 5.24 -9.50 0.81
C ASN A 345 6.55 -9.47 0.00
N ALA A 346 6.45 -9.10 -1.28
CA ALA A 346 7.60 -8.89 -2.15
C ALA A 346 8.19 -7.49 -1.96
N ASP A 347 9.48 -7.35 -2.28
CA ASP A 347 10.16 -6.06 -2.31
C ASP A 347 9.60 -5.17 -3.43
N GLY A 348 9.58 -3.86 -3.19
CA GLY A 348 9.33 -2.89 -4.25
C GLY A 348 10.42 -2.92 -5.33
N PHE A 349 10.06 -2.54 -6.55
CA PHE A 349 10.99 -2.47 -7.68
C PHE A 349 10.55 -1.41 -8.67
N GLY A 350 11.42 -1.05 -9.62
CA GLY A 350 11.08 -0.16 -10.70
C GLY A 350 11.27 -0.80 -12.06
N VAL A 351 10.50 -0.34 -13.04
CA VAL A 351 10.70 -0.59 -14.47
C VAL A 351 11.15 0.74 -15.08
N HIS A 352 12.37 0.79 -15.60
CA HIS A 352 12.90 1.96 -16.28
C HIS A 352 12.95 1.72 -17.77
N LEU A 353 12.12 2.46 -18.51
CA LEU A 353 12.06 2.43 -19.96
C LEU A 353 13.00 3.49 -20.51
N PHE A 354 13.99 3.07 -21.30
CA PHE A 354 14.97 3.99 -21.88
C PHE A 354 15.17 3.75 -23.38
N ASP A 355 15.38 4.83 -24.11
CA ASP A 355 15.82 4.89 -25.52
C ASP A 355 15.89 6.38 -25.88
N ASN A 356 16.39 6.72 -27.06
CA ASN A 356 16.28 8.05 -27.62
C ASN A 356 14.80 8.53 -27.70
N SER A 357 14.63 9.85 -27.82
CA SER A 357 13.31 10.48 -27.88
C SER A 357 12.38 9.85 -28.93
N THR A 358 11.07 9.84 -28.66
CA THR A 358 9.99 9.36 -29.58
C THR A 358 9.79 7.84 -29.67
N ALA A 359 10.35 7.03 -28.76
CA ALA A 359 10.14 5.58 -28.74
C ALA A 359 8.80 5.11 -28.11
N GLY A 360 8.01 6.03 -27.53
CA GLY A 360 6.72 5.70 -26.87
C GLY A 360 6.78 5.49 -25.36
N LYS A 361 7.91 5.82 -24.70
CA LYS A 361 8.14 5.64 -23.25
C LYS A 361 7.04 6.27 -22.39
N THR A 362 6.78 7.57 -22.59
CA THR A 362 5.74 8.32 -21.85
C THR A 362 4.34 7.77 -22.13
N THR A 363 4.06 7.34 -23.37
CA THR A 363 2.78 6.70 -23.71
C THR A 363 2.58 5.41 -22.92
N THR A 364 3.61 4.56 -22.78
CA THR A 364 3.55 3.36 -21.94
C THR A 364 3.32 3.70 -20.47
N ALA A 365 4.02 4.71 -19.93
CA ALA A 365 3.82 5.17 -18.56
C ALA A 365 2.40 5.72 -18.33
N ASP A 366 1.84 6.44 -19.30
CA ASP A 366 0.48 6.97 -19.25
C ASP A 366 -0.57 5.86 -19.31
N ILE A 367 -0.37 4.84 -20.15
CA ILE A 367 -1.24 3.66 -20.17
C ILE A 367 -1.27 3.01 -18.78
N ALA A 368 -0.11 2.84 -18.14
CA ALA A 368 -0.02 2.28 -16.81
C ALA A 368 -0.71 3.14 -15.74
N ALA A 369 -0.50 4.46 -15.79
CA ALA A 369 -1.13 5.42 -14.87
C ALA A 369 -2.65 5.50 -15.06
N SER A 370 -3.14 5.32 -16.29
CA SER A 370 -4.59 5.37 -16.62
C SER A 370 -5.41 4.31 -15.90
N VAL A 371 -4.77 3.22 -15.44
CA VAL A 371 -5.43 2.23 -14.59
C VAL A 371 -5.96 2.89 -13.30
N TRP A 372 -5.23 3.86 -12.73
CA TRP A 372 -5.49 4.43 -11.40
C TRP A 372 -6.14 5.81 -11.41
N GLY A 373 -5.92 6.61 -12.47
CA GLY A 373 -6.48 7.96 -12.58
C GLY A 373 -6.01 8.68 -13.84
N TYR A 374 -6.21 9.99 -13.89
CA TYR A 374 -5.88 10.81 -15.05
C TYR A 374 -4.35 10.94 -15.21
N PRO A 375 -3.74 10.39 -16.28
CA PRO A 375 -2.28 10.22 -16.37
C PRO A 375 -1.45 11.49 -16.18
N ASP A 376 -1.82 12.61 -16.81
CA ASP A 376 -1.02 13.84 -16.73
C ASP A 376 -0.92 14.40 -15.30
N LEU A 377 -1.93 14.17 -14.45
CA LEU A 377 -1.92 14.62 -13.05
C LEU A 377 -1.29 13.60 -12.10
N LEU A 378 -1.23 12.33 -12.50
CA LEU A 378 -0.55 11.28 -11.74
C LEU A 378 0.95 11.27 -11.99
N ARG A 379 1.39 11.74 -13.17
CA ARG A 379 2.80 11.71 -13.58
C ARG A 379 3.64 12.64 -12.72
N LEU A 380 4.55 12.06 -11.94
CA LEU A 380 5.53 12.80 -11.14
C LEU A 380 6.86 12.89 -11.88
N THR A 381 7.72 13.83 -11.49
CA THR A 381 9.06 14.02 -12.09
C THR A 381 10.16 13.69 -11.09
N TRP A 382 11.33 13.25 -11.58
CA TRP A 382 12.51 13.07 -10.72
C TRP A 382 13.09 14.39 -10.18
N TYR A 383 12.59 15.54 -10.65
CA TYR A 383 12.88 16.86 -10.12
C TYR A 383 12.26 17.05 -8.72
N GLY A 384 12.97 16.59 -7.70
CA GLY A 384 12.54 16.70 -6.30
C GLY A 384 13.66 16.35 -5.32
N THR A 385 13.47 16.73 -4.06
CA THR A 385 14.39 16.32 -2.99
C THR A 385 14.18 14.84 -2.65
N ALA A 386 15.21 14.15 -2.17
CA ALA A 386 15.08 12.76 -1.72
C ALA A 386 14.00 12.56 -0.64
N LEU A 387 13.73 13.58 0.18
CA LEU A 387 12.63 13.55 1.15
C LEU A 387 11.26 13.66 0.48
N GLY A 388 11.13 14.53 -0.54
CA GLY A 388 9.91 14.64 -1.33
C GLY A 388 9.57 13.33 -2.04
N ILE A 389 10.54 12.72 -2.70
CA ILE A 389 10.38 11.42 -3.37
C ILE A 389 10.04 10.31 -2.36
N ALA A 390 10.66 10.30 -1.17
CA ALA A 390 10.32 9.35 -0.11
C ALA A 390 8.87 9.52 0.39
N ASN A 391 8.38 10.75 0.52
CA ASN A 391 7.00 11.00 0.92
C ASN A 391 6.01 10.55 -0.16
N GLU A 392 6.32 10.77 -1.44
CA GLU A 392 5.48 10.25 -2.53
C GLU A 392 5.50 8.72 -2.58
N ALA A 393 6.65 8.09 -2.34
CA ALA A 393 6.75 6.63 -2.26
C ALA A 393 5.94 6.04 -1.10
N GLU A 394 5.89 6.75 0.04
CA GLU A 394 5.05 6.40 1.20
C GLU A 394 3.56 6.51 0.85
N ALA A 395 3.19 7.57 0.14
CA ALA A 395 1.84 7.79 -0.35
C ALA A 395 1.44 6.83 -1.48
N HIS A 396 2.39 6.10 -2.08
CA HIS A 396 2.17 5.07 -3.10
C HIS A 396 2.61 3.68 -2.63
N ASN A 397 2.59 3.42 -1.32
CA ASN A 397 2.84 2.09 -0.81
C ASN A 397 1.79 1.09 -1.34
N ASP A 398 2.24 -0.08 -1.79
CA ASP A 398 1.46 -1.09 -2.55
C ASP A 398 0.71 -0.50 -3.76
N SER A 399 1.19 0.60 -4.33
CA SER A 399 0.58 1.32 -5.46
C SER A 399 1.61 1.62 -6.54
N LEU A 400 1.15 1.93 -7.75
CA LEU A 400 2.01 2.34 -8.86
C LEU A 400 2.55 3.75 -8.61
N LEU A 401 3.85 3.98 -8.83
CA LEU A 401 4.47 5.30 -8.81
C LEU A 401 5.02 5.67 -10.21
N PRO A 402 4.28 6.44 -11.02
CA PRO A 402 4.75 6.88 -12.34
C PRO A 402 5.69 8.09 -12.22
N MET A 403 6.91 7.94 -12.74
CA MET A 403 8.04 8.87 -12.61
C MET A 403 8.65 9.19 -13.97
N ASP A 404 8.32 10.34 -14.54
CA ASP A 404 8.80 10.75 -15.86
C ASP A 404 10.17 11.41 -15.80
N GLU A 405 10.95 11.16 -16.84
CA GLU A 405 12.19 11.82 -17.22
C GLU A 405 13.26 11.90 -16.12
N ILE A 406 13.99 10.79 -15.95
CA ILE A 406 15.11 10.71 -14.99
C ILE A 406 16.22 11.73 -15.27
N GLY A 407 16.35 12.19 -16.51
CA GLY A 407 17.35 13.19 -16.94
C GLY A 407 17.05 14.63 -16.52
N GLN A 408 15.83 14.93 -16.08
CA GLN A 408 15.43 16.30 -15.66
C GLN A 408 15.87 16.69 -14.23
N GLY A 409 16.54 15.79 -13.51
CA GLY A 409 17.05 16.10 -12.17
C GLY A 409 18.12 17.19 -12.16
N THR A 410 18.20 17.94 -11.05
CA THR A 410 19.18 19.04 -10.89
C THR A 410 20.63 18.59 -10.89
N SER A 411 20.89 17.33 -10.48
CA SER A 411 22.19 16.68 -10.58
C SER A 411 22.00 15.16 -10.64
N ALA A 412 22.84 14.43 -11.39
CA ALA A 412 22.74 12.96 -11.43
C ALA A 412 22.95 12.34 -10.05
N LYS A 413 23.71 12.99 -9.16
CA LYS A 413 23.93 12.55 -7.78
C LYS A 413 22.64 12.59 -6.94
N ASP A 414 21.84 13.64 -7.09
CA ASP A 414 20.55 13.76 -6.39
C ASP A 414 19.57 12.71 -6.91
N VAL A 415 19.51 12.52 -8.23
CA VAL A 415 18.71 11.48 -8.87
C VAL A 415 19.14 10.09 -8.40
N ALA A 416 20.45 9.80 -8.36
CA ALA A 416 21.00 8.55 -7.84
C ALA A 416 20.55 8.28 -6.41
N THR A 417 20.62 9.33 -5.57
CA THR A 417 20.24 9.24 -4.16
C THR A 417 18.74 9.00 -4.01
N SER A 418 17.91 9.73 -4.76
CA SER A 418 16.45 9.59 -4.75
C SER A 418 16.01 8.23 -5.27
N ALA A 419 16.57 7.76 -6.39
CA ALA A 419 16.31 6.44 -6.94
C ALA A 419 16.73 5.34 -5.95
N TYR A 420 17.91 5.49 -5.34
CA TYR A 420 18.36 4.55 -4.31
C TYR A 420 17.41 4.51 -3.11
N THR A 421 17.00 5.67 -2.58
CA THR A 421 16.04 5.74 -1.48
C THR A 421 14.71 5.09 -1.86
N LEU A 422 14.17 5.42 -3.04
CA LEU A 422 12.91 4.87 -3.55
C LEU A 422 12.95 3.33 -3.59
N PHE A 423 13.95 2.75 -4.24
CA PHE A 423 14.02 1.30 -4.45
C PHE A 423 14.54 0.51 -3.24
N ASN A 424 15.11 1.17 -2.23
CA ASN A 424 15.39 0.52 -0.94
C ASN A 424 14.15 0.35 -0.06
N GLY A 425 13.07 1.10 -0.33
CA GLY A 425 11.85 1.01 0.46
C GLY A 425 11.94 1.60 1.86
N ALA A 426 12.91 2.48 2.13
CA ALA A 426 13.09 3.09 3.45
C ALA A 426 13.66 4.50 3.41
N GLY A 427 13.12 5.37 4.26
CA GLY A 427 13.60 6.72 4.47
C GLY A 427 14.94 6.78 5.21
N LYS A 428 15.50 7.98 5.36
CA LYS A 428 16.66 8.18 6.24
C LYS A 428 16.22 8.19 7.71
N LEU A 429 17.02 7.57 8.58
CA LEU A 429 16.84 7.68 10.03
C LEU A 429 17.01 9.14 10.45
N GLN A 430 16.07 9.65 11.23
CA GLN A 430 16.07 11.04 11.71
C GLN A 430 15.96 11.06 13.23
N GLY A 431 16.70 11.96 13.88
CA GLY A 431 16.52 12.23 15.30
C GLY A 431 15.14 12.82 15.60
N ALA A 432 14.55 12.44 16.73
CA ALA A 432 13.33 13.07 17.23
C ALA A 432 13.66 14.31 18.07
N LYS A 433 12.76 15.31 18.05
CA LYS A 433 12.94 16.58 18.77
C LYS A 433 13.04 16.37 20.29
N GLU A 434 12.32 15.39 20.81
CA GLU A 434 12.25 15.05 22.24
C GLU A 434 13.33 14.02 22.67
N GLY A 435 14.30 13.73 21.78
CA GLY A 435 15.33 12.70 22.00
C GLY A 435 15.00 11.35 21.36
N GLY A 436 16.01 10.53 21.12
CA GLY A 436 15.88 9.28 20.35
C GLY A 436 15.74 9.50 18.84
N ASN A 437 15.18 8.52 18.13
CA ASN A 437 14.96 8.58 16.69
C ASN A 437 13.45 8.58 16.38
N ARG A 438 13.06 9.27 15.30
CA ARG A 438 11.75 9.12 14.68
C ARG A 438 11.60 7.71 14.13
N GLU A 439 10.36 7.26 14.03
CA GLU A 439 10.06 6.00 13.35
C GLU A 439 10.58 6.02 11.91
N LEU A 440 11.22 4.92 11.52
CA LEU A 440 11.76 4.77 10.17
C LEU A 440 10.62 4.46 9.20
N ARG A 441 10.31 5.43 8.33
CA ARG A 441 9.32 5.26 7.26
C ARG A 441 9.78 4.18 6.29
N ARG A 442 8.89 3.23 6.02
CA ARG A 442 9.10 2.12 5.09
C ARG A 442 7.95 2.03 4.10
N TRP A 443 8.30 1.75 2.85
CA TRP A 443 7.35 1.56 1.76
C TRP A 443 7.81 0.44 0.84
N ARG A 444 6.88 -0.09 0.08
CA ARG A 444 7.14 -0.93 -1.09
C ARG A 444 6.20 -0.44 -2.19
N THR A 445 6.75 -0.17 -3.37
CA THR A 445 5.99 0.36 -4.51
C THR A 445 6.56 -0.22 -5.79
N VAL A 446 5.74 -0.28 -6.83
CA VAL A 446 6.22 -0.52 -8.19
C VAL A 446 6.30 0.84 -8.88
N ALA A 447 7.51 1.25 -9.29
CA ALA A 447 7.67 2.49 -10.04
C ALA A 447 7.78 2.20 -11.55
N ILE A 448 7.21 3.08 -12.37
CA ILE A 448 7.54 3.14 -13.81
C ILE A 448 8.32 4.43 -14.02
N SER A 449 9.53 4.30 -14.56
CA SER A 449 10.44 5.38 -14.85
C SER A 449 10.71 5.48 -16.34
N THR A 450 10.93 6.69 -16.86
CA THR A 450 11.33 6.94 -18.26
C THR A 450 12.64 7.72 -18.31
N GLY A 451 13.42 7.54 -19.37
CA GLY A 451 14.64 8.31 -19.60
C GLY A 451 15.20 8.12 -21.02
N GLU A 452 16.24 8.89 -21.35
CA GLU A 452 16.96 8.71 -22.62
C GLU A 452 18.00 7.59 -22.58
N LYS A 453 18.56 7.32 -21.41
CA LYS A 453 19.64 6.34 -21.17
C LYS A 453 19.26 5.43 -20.02
N ASP A 454 19.87 4.25 -19.98
CA ASP A 454 19.81 3.42 -18.80
C ASP A 454 20.46 4.13 -17.59
N VAL A 455 20.11 3.69 -16.38
CA VAL A 455 20.59 4.33 -15.16
C VAL A 455 22.10 4.15 -14.93
N GLU A 456 22.71 3.06 -15.39
CA GLU A 456 24.15 2.87 -15.25
C GLU A 456 24.91 3.90 -16.10
N THR A 457 24.51 4.07 -17.36
CA THR A 457 25.09 5.09 -18.25
C THR A 457 24.83 6.50 -17.71
N PHE A 458 23.61 6.82 -17.30
CA PHE A 458 23.27 8.14 -16.75
C PHE A 458 24.14 8.52 -15.55
N LEU A 459 24.43 7.57 -14.65
CA LEU A 459 25.28 7.81 -13.48
C LEU A 459 26.76 7.93 -13.85
N ALA A 460 27.21 7.16 -14.84
CA ALA A 460 28.60 7.16 -15.28
C ALA A 460 29.04 8.52 -15.86
N GLU A 461 28.14 9.29 -16.46
CA GLU A 461 28.43 10.62 -17.02
C GLU A 461 28.90 11.64 -15.97
N GLU A 462 28.48 11.47 -14.72
CA GLU A 462 28.91 12.29 -13.57
C GLU A 462 29.98 11.57 -12.73
N GLY A 463 30.60 10.53 -13.28
CA GLY A 463 31.63 9.73 -12.60
C GLY A 463 31.09 8.89 -11.43
N ILE A 464 29.78 8.62 -11.39
CA ILE A 464 29.14 7.83 -10.33
C ILE A 464 29.02 6.38 -10.80
N ARG A 465 29.66 5.46 -10.07
CA ARG A 465 29.53 4.03 -10.36
C ARG A 465 28.26 3.46 -9.73
N ALA A 466 27.38 2.90 -10.56
CA ALA A 466 26.22 2.14 -10.09
C ALA A 466 26.64 0.83 -9.42
N LYS A 467 26.01 0.48 -8.30
CA LYS A 467 26.22 -0.82 -7.65
C LYS A 467 25.29 -1.86 -8.27
N ALA A 468 25.76 -3.08 -8.50
CA ALA A 468 24.95 -4.11 -9.14
C ALA A 468 23.63 -4.44 -8.38
N GLY A 469 23.65 -4.37 -7.05
CA GLY A 469 22.44 -4.51 -6.22
C GLY A 469 21.38 -3.43 -6.45
N GLN A 470 21.76 -2.25 -6.96
CA GLN A 470 20.84 -1.19 -7.35
C GLN A 470 20.22 -1.46 -8.73
N LEU A 471 21.04 -1.93 -9.67
CA LEU A 471 20.61 -2.23 -11.05
C LEU A 471 19.60 -3.38 -11.13
N VAL A 472 19.59 -4.30 -10.17
CA VAL A 472 18.58 -5.38 -10.13
C VAL A 472 17.24 -4.93 -9.55
N ARG A 473 17.17 -3.79 -8.85
CA ARG A 473 15.93 -3.24 -8.28
C ARG A 473 15.21 -2.27 -9.21
N LEU A 474 15.93 -1.73 -10.19
CA LEU A 474 15.38 -0.92 -11.27
C LEU A 474 15.68 -1.62 -12.59
N LEU A 475 14.67 -2.25 -13.16
CA LEU A 475 14.78 -3.02 -14.40
C LEU A 475 14.95 -2.05 -15.57
N ASN A 476 16.18 -1.84 -16.04
CA ASN A 476 16.46 -1.04 -17.24
C ASN A 476 16.08 -1.87 -18.48
N ILE A 477 14.99 -1.48 -19.14
CA ILE A 477 14.46 -2.19 -20.31
C ILE A 477 14.53 -1.25 -21.52
N PRO A 478 15.30 -1.62 -22.56
CA PRO A 478 15.40 -0.80 -23.77
C PRO A 478 14.04 -0.72 -24.44
N MET A 479 13.58 0.49 -24.76
CA MET A 479 12.28 0.73 -25.36
C MET A 479 12.28 0.26 -26.82
N GLU A 480 11.24 -0.48 -27.18
CA GLU A 480 10.97 -0.86 -28.56
C GLU A 480 9.76 -0.11 -29.10
N LYS A 481 9.83 0.32 -30.37
CA LYS A 481 8.69 0.97 -31.04
C LYS A 481 7.53 -0.02 -31.19
N SER A 482 6.31 0.50 -31.14
CA SER A 482 5.12 -0.32 -31.38
C SER A 482 5.14 -0.91 -32.79
N THR A 483 4.83 -2.21 -32.87
CA THR A 483 4.76 -2.96 -34.12
C THR A 483 3.32 -3.32 -34.48
N VAL A 484 2.42 -3.35 -33.50
CA VAL A 484 0.98 -3.60 -33.69
C VAL A 484 0.23 -2.28 -33.55
N HIS A 485 -0.27 -1.75 -34.66
CA HIS A 485 -1.01 -0.46 -34.70
C HIS A 485 -2.53 -0.63 -34.77
N HIS A 486 -3.02 -1.88 -34.73
CA HIS A 486 -4.43 -2.23 -34.87
C HIS A 486 -5.08 -1.62 -36.12
N GLU A 487 -6.17 -0.87 -35.97
CA GLU A 487 -6.86 -0.17 -37.06
C GLU A 487 -6.16 1.12 -37.54
N HIS A 488 -5.03 1.50 -36.93
CA HIS A 488 -4.33 2.75 -37.25
C HIS A 488 -3.24 2.54 -38.29
N ARG A 489 -3.04 3.57 -39.13
CA ARG A 489 -2.15 3.52 -40.28
C ARG A 489 -0.66 3.42 -39.94
N ASP A 490 -0.27 3.96 -38.80
CA ASP A 490 1.11 4.07 -38.35
C ASP A 490 1.17 4.25 -36.82
N GLY A 491 2.38 4.17 -36.26
CA GLY A 491 2.62 4.31 -34.82
C GLY A 491 2.26 5.68 -34.25
N GLU A 492 2.33 6.75 -35.03
CA GLU A 492 1.95 8.10 -34.59
C GLU A 492 0.43 8.19 -34.37
N HIS A 493 -0.36 7.62 -35.29
CA HIS A 493 -1.81 7.58 -35.20
C HIS A 493 -2.27 6.64 -34.08
N HIS A 494 -1.59 5.52 -33.92
CA HIS A 494 -1.80 4.61 -32.79
C HIS A 494 -1.53 5.30 -31.45
N ALA A 495 -0.44 6.04 -31.30
CA ALA A 495 -0.13 6.80 -30.09
C ALA A 495 -1.17 7.91 -29.80
N LYS A 496 -1.64 8.62 -30.83
CA LYS A 496 -2.72 9.61 -30.69
C LYS A 496 -4.04 8.96 -30.25
N ALA A 497 -4.37 7.79 -30.80
CA ALA A 497 -5.57 7.04 -30.42
C ALA A 497 -5.50 6.52 -28.98
N LEU A 498 -4.33 6.00 -28.57
CA LEU A 498 -4.07 5.63 -27.17
C LEU A 498 -4.27 6.83 -26.24
N LYS A 499 -3.74 8.01 -26.61
CA LYS A 499 -3.92 9.23 -25.83
C LYS A 499 -5.37 9.64 -25.67
N ALA A 500 -6.15 9.60 -26.74
CA ALA A 500 -7.58 9.84 -26.66
C ALA A 500 -8.26 8.80 -25.75
N ALA A 501 -7.95 7.52 -25.93
CA ALA A 501 -8.53 6.43 -25.16
C ALA A 501 -8.28 6.57 -23.65
N TYR A 502 -7.04 6.81 -23.21
CA TYR A 502 -6.72 6.94 -21.78
C TYR A 502 -7.12 8.28 -21.17
N THR A 503 -7.47 9.28 -21.99
CA THR A 503 -8.01 10.56 -21.54
C THR A 503 -9.53 10.47 -21.32
N GLU A 504 -10.21 9.55 -22.01
CA GLU A 504 -11.65 9.31 -21.84
C GLU A 504 -11.95 8.15 -20.88
N ASN A 505 -11.01 7.21 -20.71
CA ASN A 505 -11.18 6.00 -19.91
C ASN A 505 -9.99 5.86 -18.96
N TYR A 506 -10.20 6.13 -17.67
CA TYR A 506 -9.15 6.04 -16.66
C TYR A 506 -9.72 5.87 -15.23
N GLY A 507 -8.90 5.33 -14.33
CA GLY A 507 -9.15 5.23 -12.89
C GLY A 507 -10.16 4.17 -12.43
N ALA A 508 -11.06 3.72 -13.30
CA ALA A 508 -12.03 2.68 -12.97
C ALA A 508 -11.38 1.30 -12.81
N THR A 509 -10.44 0.95 -13.70
CA THR A 509 -9.78 -0.36 -13.76
C THR A 509 -9.01 -0.70 -12.48
N GLY A 510 -8.23 0.25 -11.94
CA GLY A 510 -7.45 0.05 -10.72
C GLY A 510 -8.32 -0.15 -9.49
N ARG A 511 -9.46 0.55 -9.42
CA ARG A 511 -10.45 0.38 -8.34
C ARG A 511 -11.11 -0.99 -8.38
N GLU A 512 -11.49 -1.45 -9.58
CA GLU A 512 -12.03 -2.80 -9.76
C GLU A 512 -10.96 -3.87 -9.42
N TRP A 513 -9.71 -3.63 -9.83
CA TRP A 513 -8.60 -4.53 -9.53
C TRP A 513 -8.37 -4.73 -8.04
N VAL A 514 -8.25 -3.65 -7.25
CA VAL A 514 -8.03 -3.77 -5.81
C VAL A 514 -9.25 -4.32 -5.07
N LYS A 515 -10.47 -4.04 -5.57
CA LYS A 515 -11.70 -4.65 -5.05
C LYS A 515 -11.72 -6.18 -5.27
N TRP A 516 -11.31 -6.63 -6.44
CA TRP A 516 -11.16 -8.07 -6.71
C TRP A 516 -10.07 -8.68 -5.82
N LEU A 517 -8.91 -8.04 -5.71
CA LEU A 517 -7.82 -8.51 -4.84
C LEU A 517 -8.23 -8.61 -3.38
N ALA A 518 -9.00 -7.64 -2.87
CA ALA A 518 -9.48 -7.64 -1.49
C ALA A 518 -10.34 -8.89 -1.18
N SER A 519 -11.08 -9.38 -2.16
CA SER A 519 -11.95 -10.55 -2.04
C SER A 519 -11.30 -11.88 -2.48
N HIS A 520 -10.17 -11.84 -3.21
CA HIS A 520 -9.51 -13.01 -3.81
C HIS A 520 -8.01 -13.11 -3.45
N GLN A 521 -7.62 -12.70 -2.23
CA GLN A 521 -6.20 -12.63 -1.85
C GLN A 521 -5.45 -13.96 -1.97
N GLN A 522 -6.11 -15.10 -1.67
CA GLN A 522 -5.46 -16.41 -1.77
C GLN A 522 -5.20 -16.79 -3.24
N GLU A 523 -6.18 -16.58 -4.12
CA GLU A 523 -6.04 -16.82 -5.56
C GLU A 523 -4.93 -15.95 -6.16
N ALA A 524 -4.84 -14.69 -5.75
CA ALA A 524 -3.76 -13.80 -6.16
C ALA A 524 -2.36 -14.30 -5.70
N LYS A 525 -2.24 -14.80 -4.47
CA LYS A 525 -1.00 -15.40 -3.96
C LYS A 525 -0.62 -16.68 -4.70
N ASP A 526 -1.61 -17.51 -5.01
CA ASP A 526 -1.41 -18.77 -5.74
C ASP A 526 -0.97 -18.50 -7.18
N ALA A 527 -1.52 -17.47 -7.84
CA ALA A 527 -1.07 -17.03 -9.17
C ALA A 527 0.40 -16.60 -9.18
N VAL A 528 0.84 -15.82 -8.18
CA VAL A 528 2.25 -15.43 -8.03
C VAL A 528 3.14 -16.65 -7.77
N LYS A 529 2.68 -17.58 -6.93
CA LYS A 529 3.43 -18.82 -6.66
C LYS A 529 3.62 -19.65 -7.93
N ALA A 530 2.55 -19.86 -8.71
CA ALA A 530 2.61 -20.60 -9.96
C ALA A 530 3.53 -19.93 -11.00
N ALA A 531 3.48 -18.59 -11.09
CA ALA A 531 4.40 -17.85 -11.96
C ALA A 531 5.86 -18.03 -11.51
N ARG A 532 6.16 -17.94 -10.20
CA ARG A 532 7.51 -18.16 -9.68
C ARG A 532 8.06 -19.54 -10.04
N GLU A 533 7.26 -20.58 -9.85
CA GLU A 533 7.64 -21.96 -10.20
C GLU A 533 7.94 -22.10 -11.71
N ARG A 534 7.15 -21.45 -12.57
CA ARG A 534 7.41 -21.41 -14.01
C ARG A 534 8.73 -20.67 -14.32
N TRP A 535 8.95 -19.51 -13.73
CA TRP A 535 10.13 -18.69 -13.96
C TRP A 535 11.42 -19.36 -13.50
N ASP A 536 11.39 -20.10 -12.38
CA ASP A 536 12.53 -20.90 -11.92
C ASP A 536 12.96 -21.95 -12.97
N GLY A 537 12.01 -22.50 -13.72
CA GLY A 537 12.28 -23.44 -14.83
C GLY A 537 12.76 -22.79 -16.14
N LEU A 538 12.59 -21.47 -16.31
CA LEU A 538 12.98 -20.75 -17.53
C LEU A 538 14.42 -20.22 -17.47
N ILE A 539 14.97 -20.00 -16.27
CA ILE A 539 16.29 -19.41 -16.10
C ILE A 539 17.36 -20.51 -16.17
N PRO A 540 18.32 -20.43 -17.09
CA PRO A 540 19.44 -21.36 -17.13
C PRO A 540 20.26 -21.37 -15.83
N GLU A 541 20.72 -22.55 -15.39
CA GLU A 541 21.48 -22.70 -14.14
C GLU A 541 22.78 -21.87 -14.10
N ASN A 542 23.38 -21.61 -15.27
CA ASN A 542 24.61 -20.85 -15.43
C ASN A 542 24.42 -19.32 -15.32
N TYR A 543 23.19 -18.83 -15.23
CA TYR A 543 22.94 -17.39 -15.03
C TYR A 543 23.26 -16.99 -13.58
N GLY A 544 23.82 -15.80 -13.41
CA GLY A 544 24.20 -15.28 -12.10
C GLY A 544 23.00 -15.06 -11.17
N ASP A 545 23.23 -15.06 -9.86
CA ASP A 545 22.20 -14.86 -8.82
C ASP A 545 21.39 -13.56 -8.99
N GLN A 546 21.98 -12.55 -9.64
CA GLN A 546 21.32 -11.28 -9.97
C GLN A 546 20.14 -11.49 -10.92
N VAL A 547 20.30 -12.33 -11.94
CA VAL A 547 19.23 -12.63 -12.90
C VAL A 547 18.10 -13.42 -12.24
N LYS A 548 18.43 -14.37 -11.36
CA LYS A 548 17.44 -15.12 -10.56
C LYS A 548 16.58 -14.21 -9.69
N ARG A 549 17.19 -13.20 -9.05
CA ARG A 549 16.44 -12.17 -8.28
C ARG A 549 15.56 -11.28 -9.14
N VAL A 550 15.92 -11.06 -10.40
CA VAL A 550 15.14 -10.24 -11.32
C VAL A 550 13.94 -11.02 -11.86
N ALA A 551 14.10 -12.31 -12.12
CA ALA A 551 13.01 -13.16 -12.56
C ALA A 551 11.84 -13.23 -11.58
N ASP A 552 12.08 -13.13 -10.26
CA ASP A 552 11.00 -13.01 -9.28
C ASP A 552 10.06 -11.83 -9.56
N ARG A 553 10.60 -10.70 -10.04
CA ARG A 553 9.82 -9.50 -10.40
C ARG A 553 9.02 -9.75 -11.67
N PHE A 554 9.62 -10.40 -12.66
CA PHE A 554 8.92 -10.79 -13.89
C PHE A 554 7.83 -11.84 -13.63
N ALA A 555 8.02 -12.74 -12.67
CA ALA A 555 6.97 -13.66 -12.22
C ALA A 555 5.77 -12.91 -11.62
N ILE A 556 6.01 -11.85 -10.82
CA ILE A 556 4.94 -11.02 -10.28
C ILE A 556 4.22 -10.23 -11.40
N LEU A 557 4.96 -9.70 -12.37
CA LEU A 557 4.40 -9.02 -13.54
C LEU A 557 3.52 -9.96 -14.38
N GLU A 558 3.99 -11.19 -14.61
CA GLU A 558 3.22 -12.24 -15.31
C GLU A 558 1.94 -12.59 -14.54
N ALA A 559 2.06 -12.87 -13.25
CA ALA A 559 0.92 -13.19 -12.40
C ALA A 559 -0.12 -12.06 -12.37
N ALA A 560 0.32 -10.80 -12.39
CA ALA A 560 -0.55 -9.64 -12.44
C ALA A 560 -1.40 -9.59 -13.71
N LEU A 561 -0.80 -9.85 -14.88
CA LEU A 561 -1.53 -9.88 -16.14
C LEU A 561 -2.48 -11.08 -16.24
N ILE A 562 -2.08 -12.25 -15.73
CA ILE A 562 -2.91 -13.46 -15.74
C ILE A 562 -4.11 -13.28 -14.81
N ALA A 563 -3.89 -12.88 -13.56
CA ALA A 563 -4.98 -12.66 -12.61
C ALA A 563 -5.88 -11.48 -13.03
N GLY A 564 -5.31 -10.46 -13.68
CA GLY A 564 -6.02 -9.32 -14.25
C GLY A 564 -6.59 -9.56 -15.66
N GLN A 565 -6.60 -10.78 -16.18
CA GLN A 565 -7.01 -11.08 -17.56
C GLN A 565 -8.43 -10.57 -17.89
N TYR A 566 -9.36 -10.58 -16.93
CA TYR A 566 -10.72 -10.09 -17.15
C TYR A 566 -10.79 -8.56 -17.35
N LEU A 567 -9.79 -7.81 -16.87
CA LEU A 567 -9.65 -6.36 -17.03
C LEU A 567 -9.00 -5.99 -18.37
N THR A 568 -8.05 -6.80 -18.84
CA THR A 568 -7.30 -6.50 -20.08
C THR A 568 -7.87 -7.16 -21.32
N GLY A 569 -8.54 -8.31 -21.14
CA GLY A 569 -8.99 -9.17 -22.24
C GLY A 569 -7.86 -9.95 -22.94
N TRP A 570 -6.62 -9.86 -22.46
CA TRP A 570 -5.47 -10.55 -23.06
C TRP A 570 -5.43 -12.01 -22.63
N SER A 571 -5.09 -12.92 -23.53
CA SER A 571 -4.93 -14.33 -23.17
C SER A 571 -3.73 -14.53 -22.25
N GLU A 572 -3.78 -15.58 -21.44
CA GLU A 572 -2.65 -16.01 -20.60
C GLU A 572 -1.35 -16.16 -21.43
N GLN A 573 -1.43 -16.73 -22.63
CA GLN A 573 -0.27 -16.89 -23.49
C GLN A 573 0.29 -15.53 -23.97
N ALA A 574 -0.57 -14.61 -24.41
CA ALA A 574 -0.11 -13.27 -24.84
C ALA A 574 0.56 -12.51 -23.69
N SER A 575 0.03 -12.64 -22.47
CA SER A 575 0.62 -12.07 -21.26
C SER A 575 1.99 -12.65 -20.96
N ARG A 576 2.15 -13.99 -21.03
CA ARG A 576 3.44 -14.67 -20.85
C ARG A 576 4.46 -14.25 -21.90
N ASP A 577 4.07 -14.22 -23.17
CA ASP A 577 4.95 -13.87 -24.28
C ASP A 577 5.46 -12.43 -24.15
N ALA A 578 4.59 -11.48 -23.80
CA ALA A 578 4.98 -10.09 -23.60
C ALA A 578 5.96 -9.91 -22.43
N VAL A 579 5.69 -10.54 -21.28
CA VAL A 579 6.57 -10.43 -20.10
C VAL A 579 7.93 -11.12 -20.37
N GLN A 580 7.92 -12.27 -21.04
CA GLN A 580 9.15 -12.98 -21.42
C GLN A 580 9.96 -12.21 -22.47
N HIS A 581 9.30 -11.55 -23.43
CA HIS A 581 9.96 -10.64 -24.37
C HIS A 581 10.72 -9.53 -23.65
N CYS A 582 10.06 -8.85 -22.71
CA CYS A 582 10.68 -7.79 -21.92
C CYS A 582 11.83 -8.30 -21.03
N PHE A 583 11.72 -9.51 -20.49
CA PHE A 583 12.82 -10.14 -19.75
C PHE A 583 14.02 -10.42 -20.66
N ASN A 584 13.79 -10.93 -21.87
CA ASN A 584 14.87 -11.19 -22.82
C ASN A 584 15.56 -9.89 -23.24
N ALA A 585 14.78 -8.81 -23.46
CA ALA A 585 15.32 -7.47 -23.72
C ALA A 585 16.19 -6.98 -22.53
N TRP A 586 15.71 -7.17 -21.30
CA TRP A 586 16.47 -6.86 -20.09
C TRP A 586 17.75 -7.69 -19.96
N VAL A 587 17.71 -9.00 -20.23
CA VAL A 587 18.89 -9.88 -20.20
C VAL A 587 19.90 -9.48 -21.28
N GLY A 588 19.43 -9.08 -22.47
CA GLY A 588 20.28 -8.57 -23.55
C GLY A 588 21.09 -7.36 -23.12
N GLU A 589 20.48 -6.44 -22.36
CA GLU A 589 21.13 -5.23 -21.84
C GLU A 589 21.98 -5.51 -20.58
N PHE A 590 21.46 -6.28 -19.64
CA PHE A 590 22.12 -6.55 -18.37
C PHE A 590 23.26 -7.56 -18.51
N GLY A 591 23.14 -8.51 -19.43
CA GLY A 591 23.99 -9.69 -19.53
C GLY A 591 23.58 -10.81 -18.59
N THR A 592 24.28 -11.95 -18.68
CA THR A 592 23.95 -13.18 -17.94
C THR A 592 24.85 -13.44 -16.73
N GLY A 593 25.98 -12.71 -16.65
CA GLY A 593 27.02 -12.85 -15.64
C GLY A 593 26.92 -11.85 -14.49
N SER A 594 27.94 -11.83 -13.62
CA SER A 594 28.05 -10.84 -12.55
C SER A 594 28.47 -9.48 -13.12
N LYS A 595 27.60 -8.46 -13.01
CA LYS A 595 27.93 -7.07 -13.40
C LYS A 595 29.17 -6.56 -12.68
N GLU A 596 29.38 -6.95 -11.41
CA GLU A 596 30.58 -6.57 -10.66
C GLU A 596 31.84 -7.15 -11.31
N HIS A 597 31.80 -8.40 -11.78
CA HIS A 597 32.95 -9.00 -12.46
C HIS A 597 33.23 -8.35 -13.82
N GLN A 598 32.18 -8.05 -14.60
CA GLN A 598 32.32 -7.34 -15.88
C GLN A 598 32.95 -5.96 -15.68
N GLN A 599 32.48 -5.20 -14.69
CA GLN A 599 33.05 -3.90 -14.34
C GLN A 599 34.52 -3.98 -13.89
N ILE A 600 34.91 -5.06 -13.20
CA ILE A 600 36.31 -5.31 -12.79
C ILE A 600 37.20 -5.59 -13.99
N ILE A 601 36.74 -6.46 -14.91
CA ILE A 601 37.44 -6.82 -16.15
C ILE A 601 37.65 -5.57 -17.00
N ALA A 602 36.56 -4.86 -17.33
CA ALA A 602 36.60 -3.65 -18.16
C ALA A 602 37.52 -2.56 -17.59
N GLN A 603 37.55 -2.40 -16.26
CA GLN A 603 38.46 -1.44 -15.60
C GLN A 603 39.93 -1.84 -15.74
N CYS A 604 40.23 -3.14 -15.60
CA CYS A 604 41.59 -3.64 -15.80
C CYS A 604 42.04 -3.50 -17.25
N GLU A 605 41.19 -3.86 -18.20
CA GLU A 605 41.45 -3.72 -19.64
C GLU A 605 41.66 -2.25 -20.02
N SER A 606 40.80 -1.34 -19.55
CA SER A 606 40.94 0.09 -19.80
C SER A 606 42.31 0.63 -19.33
N PHE A 607 42.77 0.20 -18.15
CA PHE A 607 44.08 0.58 -17.65
C PHE A 607 45.21 0.03 -18.52
N LEU A 608 45.14 -1.24 -18.91
CA LEU A 608 46.17 -1.90 -19.72
C LEU A 608 46.21 -1.35 -21.16
N ASN A 609 45.07 -1.04 -21.76
CA ASN A 609 45.02 -0.38 -23.07
C ASN A 609 45.63 1.02 -23.01
N ARG A 610 45.31 1.80 -21.98
CA ARG A 610 45.80 3.17 -21.86
C ARG A 610 47.28 3.26 -21.49
N PHE A 611 47.77 2.33 -20.67
CA PHE A 611 49.07 2.45 -20.02
C PHE A 611 50.03 1.27 -20.24
N GLY A 612 49.58 0.19 -20.86
CA GLY A 612 50.34 -1.06 -21.05
C GLY A 612 51.63 -0.88 -21.85
N PHE A 613 51.69 0.11 -22.76
CA PHE A 613 52.89 0.44 -23.53
C PHE A 613 53.64 1.68 -23.04
N SER A 614 53.03 2.49 -22.17
CA SER A 614 53.61 3.78 -21.74
C SER A 614 54.14 3.78 -20.31
N ARG A 615 53.59 2.93 -19.42
CA ARG A 615 53.97 2.84 -18.01
C ARG A 615 54.62 1.51 -17.62
N TYR A 616 54.77 0.55 -18.53
CA TYR A 616 55.44 -0.72 -18.26
C TYR A 616 56.73 -0.85 -19.05
N LEU A 617 57.83 -1.18 -18.36
CA LEU A 617 59.13 -1.35 -18.99
C LEU A 617 59.24 -2.76 -19.61
N PRO A 618 59.64 -2.90 -20.89
CA PRO A 618 59.90 -4.20 -21.50
C PRO A 618 60.98 -4.98 -20.74
N TYR A 619 60.76 -6.28 -20.51
CA TYR A 619 61.68 -7.18 -19.82
C TYR A 619 61.83 -8.52 -20.57
N PRO A 620 63.05 -9.10 -20.69
CA PRO A 620 64.33 -8.58 -20.19
C PRO A 620 64.99 -7.54 -21.11
N ASP A 621 64.46 -7.35 -22.32
CA ASP A 621 65.10 -6.60 -23.40
C ASP A 621 64.76 -5.10 -23.35
N THR A 622 65.17 -4.41 -22.28
CA THR A 622 64.96 -2.96 -22.13
C THR A 622 65.88 -2.15 -23.05
N ASP A 623 65.33 -1.24 -23.85
CA ASP A 623 66.12 -0.26 -24.62
C ASP A 623 66.38 1.00 -23.77
N PRO A 624 67.62 1.51 -23.68
CA PRO A 624 67.91 2.77 -23.01
C PRO A 624 67.05 3.96 -23.48
N ARG A 625 66.55 3.92 -24.72
CA ARG A 625 65.64 4.94 -25.29
C ARG A 625 64.25 4.94 -24.66
N ASP A 626 63.84 3.84 -24.02
CA ASP A 626 62.56 3.73 -23.31
C ASP A 626 62.60 4.44 -21.95
N LEU A 627 63.77 4.93 -21.52
CA LEU A 627 63.98 5.59 -20.24
C LEU A 627 64.11 7.12 -20.38
N PRO A 628 63.56 7.90 -19.43
CA PRO A 628 62.79 7.46 -18.27
C PRO A 628 61.29 7.23 -18.58
N ILE A 629 60.73 6.15 -18.05
CA ILE A 629 59.27 5.98 -18.01
C ILE A 629 58.69 6.82 -16.87
N LYS A 630 57.79 7.74 -17.21
CA LYS A 630 57.04 8.52 -16.22
C LYS A 630 56.02 7.61 -15.52
N ASP A 631 55.95 7.70 -14.18
CA ASP A 631 54.98 6.98 -13.34
C ASP A 631 54.96 5.45 -13.56
N LEU A 632 56.14 4.82 -13.59
CA LEU A 632 56.34 3.39 -13.87
C LEU A 632 55.38 2.48 -13.08
N ALA A 633 54.51 1.79 -13.80
CA ALA A 633 53.50 0.87 -13.27
C ALA A 633 54.04 -0.55 -13.00
N GLY A 634 55.08 -0.97 -13.74
CA GLY A 634 55.62 -2.32 -13.65
C GLY A 634 56.50 -2.70 -14.84
N TYR A 635 56.57 -4.00 -15.11
CA TYR A 635 57.30 -4.56 -16.27
C TYR A 635 56.35 -5.33 -17.18
N ARG A 636 56.64 -5.35 -18.47
CA ARG A 636 55.90 -6.14 -19.45
C ARG A 636 56.80 -7.20 -20.06
N VAL A 637 56.27 -8.40 -20.23
CA VAL A 637 56.88 -9.48 -20.99
C VAL A 637 55.91 -9.84 -22.10
N ASP A 638 56.32 -9.59 -23.34
CA ASP A 638 55.51 -9.85 -24.52
C ASP A 638 55.35 -11.36 -24.76
N GLY A 639 54.24 -11.74 -25.37
CA GLY A 639 53.98 -13.11 -25.83
C GLY A 639 55.09 -13.60 -26.76
N LYS A 640 55.41 -14.89 -26.72
CA LYS A 640 56.46 -15.46 -27.62
C LYS A 640 55.93 -15.76 -29.01
N ARG A 641 54.61 -15.81 -29.17
CA ARG A 641 53.85 -16.00 -30.41
C ARG A 641 52.79 -14.91 -30.49
N GLU A 642 52.26 -14.68 -31.69
CA GLU A 642 51.18 -13.70 -31.95
C GLU A 642 49.96 -13.96 -31.04
N ASP A 643 49.64 -15.24 -30.77
CA ASP A 643 48.51 -15.65 -29.92
C ASP A 643 48.82 -15.71 -28.40
N ASP A 644 50.05 -15.43 -27.96
CA ASP A 644 50.42 -15.52 -26.54
C ASP A 644 50.05 -14.22 -25.79
N LEU A 645 49.26 -14.34 -24.71
CA LEU A 645 48.93 -13.20 -23.85
C LEU A 645 50.20 -12.54 -23.27
N SER A 646 50.30 -11.22 -23.41
CA SER A 646 51.35 -10.43 -22.78
C SER A 646 51.17 -10.41 -21.26
N LYS A 647 52.27 -10.50 -20.52
CA LYS A 647 52.28 -10.50 -19.05
C LYS A 647 52.75 -9.18 -18.50
N PHE A 648 51.89 -8.53 -17.73
CA PHE A 648 52.13 -7.26 -17.06
C PHE A 648 52.38 -7.52 -15.57
N TYR A 649 53.65 -7.44 -15.17
CA TYR A 649 54.11 -7.54 -13.80
C TYR A 649 53.92 -6.19 -13.11
N THR A 650 52.73 -6.01 -12.55
CA THR A 650 52.25 -4.74 -11.98
C THR A 650 52.67 -4.61 -10.53
N TYR A 651 53.20 -3.46 -10.14
CA TYR A 651 53.54 -3.19 -8.75
C TYR A 651 52.29 -3.20 -7.86
N PRO A 652 52.38 -3.71 -6.61
CA PRO A 652 51.22 -3.78 -5.71
C PRO A 652 50.53 -2.45 -5.47
N ALA A 653 51.28 -1.35 -5.27
CA ALA A 653 50.71 -0.03 -5.05
C ALA A 653 49.85 0.42 -6.25
N ILE A 654 50.34 0.21 -7.48
CA ILE A 654 49.64 0.60 -8.71
C ILE A 654 48.36 -0.24 -8.89
N PHE A 655 48.44 -1.55 -8.65
CA PHE A 655 47.27 -2.41 -8.73
C PHE A 655 46.21 -2.03 -7.67
N GLU A 656 46.64 -1.79 -6.43
CA GLU A 656 45.74 -1.54 -5.30
C GLU A 656 45.15 -0.12 -5.29
N GLU A 657 45.93 0.89 -5.70
CA GLU A 657 45.53 2.30 -5.62
C GLU A 657 44.95 2.83 -6.94
N GLU A 658 45.39 2.31 -8.08
CA GLU A 658 44.96 2.81 -9.40
C GLU A 658 44.06 1.80 -10.14
N ILE A 659 44.55 0.58 -10.39
CA ILE A 659 43.82 -0.39 -11.23
C ILE A 659 42.54 -0.85 -10.55
N SER A 660 42.61 -1.18 -9.26
CA SER A 660 41.46 -1.62 -8.46
C SER A 660 40.74 -0.49 -7.72
N ALA A 661 41.03 0.78 -8.08
CA ALA A 661 40.42 1.94 -7.45
C ALA A 661 38.89 1.83 -7.40
N GLY A 662 38.31 2.07 -6.22
CA GLY A 662 36.87 1.93 -5.97
C GLY A 662 36.41 0.51 -5.62
N PHE A 663 37.30 -0.49 -5.63
CA PHE A 663 37.02 -1.87 -5.22
C PHE A 663 37.92 -2.33 -4.07
N ASN A 664 37.55 -3.45 -3.43
CA ASN A 664 38.47 -4.18 -2.57
C ASN A 664 39.52 -4.90 -3.44
N PRO A 665 40.83 -4.64 -3.27
CA PRO A 665 41.86 -5.18 -4.16
C PRO A 665 41.97 -6.71 -4.16
N VAL A 666 41.63 -7.37 -3.04
CA VAL A 666 41.64 -8.83 -2.95
C VAL A 666 40.47 -9.43 -3.73
N ALA A 667 39.28 -8.85 -3.61
CA ALA A 667 38.11 -9.27 -4.39
C ALA A 667 38.34 -9.01 -5.89
N PHE A 668 38.88 -7.84 -6.24
CA PHE A 668 39.23 -7.46 -7.61
C PHE A 668 40.20 -8.48 -8.25
N GLY A 669 41.30 -8.80 -7.56
CA GLY A 669 42.26 -9.78 -8.05
C GLY A 669 41.71 -11.21 -8.13
N LYS A 670 40.78 -11.59 -7.24
CA LYS A 670 40.09 -12.89 -7.34
C LYS A 670 39.20 -12.97 -8.58
N ALA A 671 38.44 -11.91 -8.87
CA ALA A 671 37.58 -11.82 -10.05
C ALA A 671 38.40 -11.88 -11.35
N LEU A 672 39.49 -11.12 -11.45
CA LEU A 672 40.40 -11.20 -12.60
C LEU A 672 41.01 -12.59 -12.76
N ALA A 673 41.35 -13.28 -11.67
CA ALA A 673 41.87 -14.64 -11.75
C ALA A 673 40.82 -15.65 -12.21
N ILE A 674 39.54 -15.47 -11.84
CA ILE A 674 38.43 -16.29 -12.35
C ILE A 674 38.25 -16.04 -13.85
N ALA A 675 38.41 -14.79 -14.29
CA ALA A 675 38.34 -14.39 -15.70
C ALA A 675 39.58 -14.77 -16.52
N GLY A 676 40.60 -15.40 -15.92
CA GLY A 676 41.85 -15.74 -16.61
C GLY A 676 42.77 -14.54 -16.90
N MET A 677 42.48 -13.34 -16.40
CA MET A 677 43.29 -12.13 -16.59
C MET A 677 44.38 -11.93 -15.52
N LEU A 678 44.42 -12.77 -14.48
CA LEU A 678 45.43 -12.68 -13.42
C LEU A 678 46.04 -14.05 -13.11
N GLU A 679 47.36 -14.15 -13.22
CA GLU A 679 48.12 -15.36 -12.89
C GLU A 679 48.39 -15.42 -11.37
N ARG A 680 47.89 -16.46 -10.70
CA ARG A 680 48.11 -16.67 -9.26
C ARG A 680 49.47 -17.29 -8.95
N GLY A 681 50.07 -16.89 -7.83
CA GLY A 681 51.27 -17.50 -7.26
C GLY A 681 50.91 -18.57 -6.22
N GLY A 682 50.29 -19.68 -6.64
CA GLY A 682 49.67 -20.65 -5.72
C GLY A 682 48.39 -20.08 -5.12
N ASP A 683 48.25 -20.13 -3.79
CA ASP A 683 47.08 -19.57 -3.07
C ASP A 683 47.08 -18.04 -2.98
N ARG A 684 48.15 -17.39 -3.42
CA ARG A 684 48.33 -15.93 -3.32
C ARG A 684 48.07 -15.25 -4.67
N LEU A 685 47.43 -14.09 -4.62
CA LEU A 685 47.20 -13.24 -5.81
C LEU A 685 48.49 -12.55 -6.31
N LYS A 686 49.48 -12.39 -5.43
CA LYS A 686 50.78 -11.80 -5.75
C LYS A 686 51.83 -12.89 -5.91
N LYS A 687 52.74 -12.73 -6.87
CA LYS A 687 53.84 -13.66 -7.12
C LYS A 687 55.18 -12.92 -7.07
N LYS A 688 56.19 -13.53 -6.42
CA LYS A 688 57.58 -13.08 -6.57
C LYS A 688 58.05 -13.51 -7.96
N ALA A 689 58.36 -12.55 -8.81
CA ALA A 689 58.70 -12.79 -10.21
C ALA A 689 59.81 -11.85 -10.69
N LEU A 690 60.33 -12.13 -11.89
CA LEU A 690 61.49 -11.49 -12.49
C LEU A 690 62.79 -11.74 -11.69
N ARG A 691 63.96 -11.49 -12.31
CA ARG A 691 65.26 -11.56 -11.60
C ARG A 691 65.34 -10.45 -10.54
N LYS A 692 66.36 -10.49 -9.66
CA LYS A 692 66.58 -9.41 -8.68
C LYS A 692 66.85 -8.10 -9.40
N ILE A 693 65.93 -7.15 -9.30
CA ILE A 693 66.09 -5.80 -9.85
C ILE A 693 66.54 -4.91 -8.69
N GLY A 694 67.68 -4.21 -8.84
CA GLY A 694 68.28 -3.44 -7.73
C GLY A 694 68.65 -4.28 -6.51
N GLY A 695 68.95 -5.58 -6.69
CA GLY A 695 69.34 -6.49 -5.60
C GLY A 695 68.19 -7.08 -4.77
N LYS A 696 66.93 -6.68 -5.01
CA LYS A 696 65.74 -7.21 -4.33
C LYS A 696 64.83 -7.95 -5.31
N GLN A 697 64.14 -8.97 -4.79
CA GLN A 697 63.10 -9.66 -5.55
C GLN A 697 61.73 -9.08 -5.17
N HIS A 698 61.05 -8.51 -6.14
CA HIS A 698 59.77 -7.84 -5.95
C HIS A 698 58.59 -8.83 -6.11
N ALA A 699 57.48 -8.52 -5.46
CA ALA A 699 56.23 -9.23 -5.65
C ALA A 699 55.30 -8.39 -6.53
N PHE A 700 54.63 -9.03 -7.48
CA PHE A 700 53.79 -8.38 -8.49
C PHE A 700 52.41 -9.02 -8.53
N TYR A 701 51.43 -8.23 -8.96
CA TYR A 701 50.23 -8.76 -9.60
C TYR A 701 50.57 -9.02 -11.06
N VAL A 702 50.37 -10.25 -11.54
CA VAL A 702 50.71 -10.63 -12.92
C VAL A 702 49.43 -10.64 -13.73
N LEU A 703 49.20 -9.56 -14.48
CA LEU A 703 48.04 -9.42 -15.35
C LEU A 703 48.36 -10.00 -16.72
N MET A 704 47.39 -10.67 -17.33
CA MET A 704 47.51 -11.30 -18.65
C MET A 704 46.51 -10.61 -19.58
N TYR A 705 47.01 -10.05 -20.67
CA TYR A 705 46.20 -9.29 -21.61
C TYR A 705 46.87 -9.24 -22.99
N SER A 706 46.08 -9.29 -24.06
CA SER A 706 46.53 -8.96 -25.41
C SER A 706 45.83 -7.68 -25.85
N PRO A 707 46.55 -6.59 -26.11
CA PRO A 707 46.00 -5.48 -26.87
C PRO A 707 45.91 -5.91 -28.33
N ASP A 708 44.70 -5.86 -28.90
CA ASP A 708 44.31 -6.17 -30.30
C ASP A 708 43.74 -7.59 -30.53
N GLU A 709 42.42 -7.71 -30.42
CA GLU A 709 41.58 -8.32 -31.46
C GLU A 709 40.54 -7.26 -31.84
N ASP A 710 40.68 -6.62 -33.01
CA ASP A 710 39.55 -5.96 -33.65
C ASP A 710 38.47 -7.03 -33.86
N GLU A 711 37.28 -6.84 -33.26
CA GLU A 711 36.12 -7.77 -33.27
C GLU A 711 35.47 -7.97 -34.67
N ASP A 712 36.22 -7.94 -35.77
CA ASP A 712 35.66 -8.01 -37.13
C ASP A 712 35.71 -9.41 -37.80
N GLU A 713 36.17 -10.48 -37.14
CA GLU A 713 36.26 -11.82 -37.77
C GLU A 713 35.47 -12.98 -37.11
N GLN A 714 34.43 -12.70 -36.30
CA GLN A 714 33.45 -13.73 -35.90
C GLN A 714 32.01 -13.43 -36.34
N LYS A 715 31.83 -13.04 -37.60
CA LYS A 715 30.58 -13.28 -38.35
C LYS A 715 30.90 -13.71 -39.79
N LYS A 716 31.16 -15.00 -39.98
CA LYS A 716 30.91 -15.71 -41.24
C LYS A 716 30.10 -16.95 -40.98
#